data_AF-A0A0X3PLD5-F1
#
_entry.id   AF-A0A0X3PLD5-F1
#
_cell.length_a   1.000
_cell.length_b   1.000
_cell.length_c   1.000
_cell.angle_alpha   90.00
_cell.angle_beta   90.00
_cell.angle_gamma   90.00
#
_symmetry.space_group_name_H-M   'P 1'
#
loop_
_entity.id
_entity.type
_entity.pdbx_description
1 polymer ?
#
loop_
_entity_poly.entity_id
_entity_poly.type
_entity_poly.pdbx_seq_one_letter_code
_entity_poly.pdbx_strand_id
1 'polypeptide(L)'
;MEQILLSRIKRKSLSKNPAAAEKLSKFIRGAFTFKECMTYVCEGSKSKCGCGASEDEHFLVAEACQSTRPEKTFETWSDDLIINQGPTNAFGTIKFTKNSIDTRKLAKYVRIADNDDIINVKVLFSKYWKLLEPRQPLLCLSIIGGAKGFKLDGKKRETFCKGLITAAQITNAWIITSGLNLGIVSVVGDAVQEAHSHSFETKTAALHLKCIGITPWGYTLNRHQLINSATNREFKEYSIVEELKSGQPVSLNENHTHYLFVDEGFRNSFIRSRAMNVRAILEELISRPEFEGGLGIPVIQIIVEGGYDVLVQARDSVQHNIPIVVCSGTGRAANLLDAAIRFRGQDEVFEDFTPSQKKRLEKILQGLTDKEKAKSLEKGFELLLQIVQKPNLLNIVDLGQSADLDSAILYALIKTSAEPFDQIHIALKFDRVDIVRENGLDKRFNARRGQLEFLMNLALVENRPDFVELVLEMGLDVNRFVNHIRLRYLYNNTSETEILKTCLKACNLPLQDISLRKRNLVAAGLVEKAIDPMAEMIMGPNSSSKLFVLSTVVKKLRRKPREDWISLRTVGRLLQEMVGCSFPDVYWDEAIHFQRKVILHPYRELFIWAVLFDRPQMVALFLRLAREPVSLGLIGCNLYEKIAKYLPLYDTDGRLRMITQKLQLEAAILQVVDRCYEASHGKTTYLLDRRSENTDGCTCTELAAQAHCLKFMSSASCQYAVDFEWCAGVKANPAVTICAYFCPLLLLSDKLFIFSTESAVLDDDDDDVEEEAANRPDMHHLVVSNTYSTEDSGGDEDDEDDAGEADADGSDYNADGRLKLFVRIQRFYTAPRTKFYVQFLAYIIFLIFYAYVLLFAFYPTYLSACEIVLMVYLASFFVETIRGVIKSAQQPGTYNSRPRKWITSYSWHGYDIILNITNITSLLLRIGLDTTFIYAKSVSAISYILFFIRLFQLYSAHHKLGPKVQMITQMFKELLIFMLILAVFLVSSGVVMESLLYPYRTEFNASVLLDVVYIPYYRIYGELNLDESNAINAGCTESDGITCPMYNFLVPLLMAIYMITVVVLLINLLIAIFSNVFASVEVNSLEVWKFTKYSLMVEYRSKTILPPPFLLFEVLVEIFVALICLCKKQARRELDDKIVCETKEDIDRQVEYMQKWAALKIAKEEENSTQKSVEGRLNSIQATMEELSERIRFTENEDADQEAPETLNVDQKIGSALQVQQLESLAQRIGHIEQVMINHMRRVEQVLGKQGLTSGS
;
A
#
# COMPACT_ATOMS: atom_id res chain seq x y z
N MET A 1 -22.22 -7.60 -20.99
CA MET A 1 -21.46 -7.00 -22.11
C MET A 1 -19.97 -6.77 -21.77
N GLU A 2 -19.62 -6.38 -20.54
CA GLU A 2 -18.22 -6.23 -20.08
C GLU A 2 -17.38 -7.50 -20.18
N GLN A 3 -17.92 -8.68 -19.85
CA GLN A 3 -17.21 -9.95 -20.04
C GLN A 3 -16.98 -10.30 -21.53
N ILE A 4 -17.89 -9.86 -22.42
CA ILE A 4 -17.74 -10.05 -23.87
C ILE A 4 -16.69 -9.06 -24.41
N LEU A 5 -16.64 -7.83 -23.88
CA LEU A 5 -15.61 -6.84 -24.18
C LEU A 5 -14.23 -7.25 -23.67
N LEU A 6 -14.10 -7.78 -22.45
CA LEU A 6 -12.84 -8.33 -21.91
C LEU A 6 -12.36 -9.55 -22.70
N SER A 7 -13.26 -10.41 -23.16
CA SER A 7 -12.90 -11.51 -24.07
C SER A 7 -12.43 -11.02 -25.45
N ARG A 8 -13.00 -9.91 -25.96
CA ARG A 8 -12.60 -9.28 -27.23
C ARG A 8 -11.29 -8.49 -27.10
N ILE A 9 -11.03 -7.89 -25.94
CA ILE A 9 -9.78 -7.18 -25.63
C ILE A 9 -8.63 -8.19 -25.42
N LYS A 10 -8.88 -9.32 -24.73
CA LYS A 10 -7.89 -10.42 -24.67
C LYS A 10 -7.62 -11.05 -26.04
N ARG A 11 -8.64 -11.22 -26.90
CA ARG A 11 -8.46 -11.66 -28.29
C ARG A 11 -7.66 -10.66 -29.15
N LYS A 12 -7.75 -9.34 -28.89
CA LYS A 12 -6.90 -8.33 -29.53
C LYS A 12 -5.47 -8.26 -28.93
N SER A 13 -5.27 -8.60 -27.66
CA SER A 13 -3.92 -8.64 -27.07
C SER A 13 -3.07 -9.84 -27.53
N LEU A 14 -3.72 -10.90 -28.04
CA LEU A 14 -3.07 -12.06 -28.64
C LEU A 14 -2.94 -11.99 -30.16
N SER A 15 -3.35 -10.89 -30.81
CA SER A 15 -3.01 -10.65 -32.21
C SER A 15 -1.51 -10.36 -32.30
N LYS A 16 -0.78 -11.43 -32.54
CA LYS A 16 0.65 -11.53 -32.83
C LYS A 16 1.12 -10.29 -33.59
N ASN A 17 2.17 -9.66 -33.08
CA ASN A 17 3.05 -8.86 -33.91
C ASN A 17 3.62 -9.84 -34.96
N PRO A 18 3.18 -9.84 -36.23
CA PRO A 18 3.51 -10.90 -37.19
C PRO A 18 5.03 -11.03 -37.37
N ALA A 19 5.75 -9.90 -37.26
CA ALA A 19 7.20 -9.82 -37.25
C ALA A 19 7.86 -10.59 -36.09
N ALA A 20 7.22 -10.70 -34.92
CA ALA A 20 7.78 -11.45 -33.79
C ALA A 20 7.58 -12.96 -33.95
N ALA A 21 6.42 -13.38 -34.48
CA ALA A 21 6.14 -14.78 -34.78
C ALA A 21 7.05 -15.31 -35.90
N GLU A 22 7.32 -14.49 -36.92
CA GLU A 22 8.26 -14.80 -38.00
C GLU A 22 9.70 -14.92 -37.49
N LYS A 23 10.15 -13.99 -36.62
CA LYS A 23 11.46 -14.07 -35.95
C LYS A 23 11.62 -15.33 -35.11
N LEU A 24 10.55 -15.76 -34.41
CA LEU A 24 10.55 -17.00 -33.64
C LEU A 24 10.67 -18.23 -34.54
N SER A 25 9.86 -18.30 -35.61
CA SER A 25 9.91 -19.39 -36.59
C SER A 25 11.30 -19.51 -37.23
N LYS A 26 11.89 -18.37 -37.63
CA LYS A 26 13.25 -18.32 -38.20
C LYS A 26 14.32 -18.80 -37.22
N PHE A 27 14.21 -18.44 -35.94
CA PHE A 27 15.12 -18.91 -34.90
C PHE A 27 15.00 -20.42 -34.68
N ILE A 28 13.78 -20.94 -34.50
CA ILE A 28 13.54 -22.38 -34.25
C ILE A 28 14.10 -23.23 -35.40
N ARG A 29 13.84 -22.85 -36.65
CA ARG A 29 14.36 -23.56 -37.83
C ARG A 29 15.88 -23.48 -37.98
N GLY A 30 16.53 -22.46 -37.41
CA GLY A 30 17.99 -22.33 -37.43
C GLY A 30 18.68 -23.02 -36.26
N ALA A 31 17.99 -23.23 -35.14
CA ALA A 31 18.58 -23.67 -33.88
C ALA A 31 18.32 -25.14 -33.53
N PHE A 32 17.26 -25.77 -34.06
CA PHE A 32 16.83 -27.11 -33.66
C PHE A 32 16.61 -28.04 -34.85
N THR A 33 17.01 -29.30 -34.68
CA THR A 33 16.91 -30.37 -35.69
C THR A 33 16.01 -31.53 -35.22
N PHE A 34 15.80 -32.54 -36.06
CA PHE A 34 15.04 -33.75 -35.71
C PHE A 34 15.68 -35.03 -36.28
N LYS A 35 15.38 -36.18 -35.66
CA LYS A 35 15.98 -37.50 -35.95
C LYS A 35 14.96 -38.51 -36.46
N GLU A 36 15.32 -39.23 -37.52
CA GLU A 36 14.53 -40.34 -38.05
C GLU A 36 15.40 -41.51 -38.51
N CYS A 37 14.83 -42.72 -38.49
CA CYS A 37 15.47 -43.94 -38.98
C CYS A 37 15.26 -44.03 -40.50
N MET A 38 16.35 -44.11 -41.26
CA MET A 38 16.30 -44.04 -42.74
C MET A 38 15.88 -45.37 -43.38
N THR A 39 16.29 -46.48 -42.79
CA THR A 39 16.08 -47.83 -43.34
C THR A 39 15.31 -48.71 -42.36
N TYR A 40 14.36 -49.48 -42.88
CA TYR A 40 13.65 -50.49 -42.12
C TYR A 40 14.50 -51.77 -42.04
N VAL A 41 14.89 -52.19 -40.84
CA VAL A 41 15.58 -53.46 -40.59
C VAL A 41 14.84 -54.20 -39.49
N CYS A 42 14.20 -55.31 -39.84
CA CYS A 42 13.37 -56.12 -38.95
C CYS A 42 14.23 -56.87 -37.92
N GLU A 43 13.92 -56.73 -36.63
CA GLU A 43 14.65 -57.38 -35.54
C GLU A 43 13.84 -58.58 -35.00
N GLY A 44 14.08 -59.79 -35.54
CA GLY A 44 13.43 -61.05 -35.11
C GLY A 44 12.03 -61.29 -35.70
N SER A 45 11.19 -62.11 -35.03
CA SER A 45 9.85 -62.53 -35.50
C SER A 45 8.74 -61.49 -35.31
N LYS A 46 9.07 -60.22 -35.10
CA LYS A 46 8.12 -59.12 -34.82
C LYS A 46 8.21 -58.10 -35.96
N SER A 47 7.07 -57.66 -36.49
CA SER A 47 6.92 -56.69 -37.59
C SER A 47 7.35 -55.24 -37.24
N LYS A 48 8.48 -55.09 -36.54
CA LYS A 48 9.02 -53.81 -36.08
C LYS A 48 10.50 -53.71 -36.44
N CYS A 49 10.91 -52.52 -36.88
CA CYS A 49 12.31 -52.18 -37.06
C CYS A 49 13.02 -52.15 -35.70
N GLY A 50 14.35 -52.30 -35.65
CA GLY A 50 15.12 -52.15 -34.41
C GLY A 50 15.02 -50.74 -33.78
N CYS A 51 14.57 -49.73 -34.55
CA CYS A 51 14.22 -48.40 -34.03
C CYS A 51 12.87 -48.37 -33.27
N GLY A 52 12.07 -49.44 -33.37
CA GLY A 52 10.76 -49.61 -32.72
C GLY A 52 9.55 -49.12 -33.52
N ALA A 53 9.78 -48.56 -34.72
CA ALA A 53 8.75 -48.11 -35.65
C ALA A 53 8.29 -49.27 -36.57
N SER A 54 7.04 -49.23 -37.02
CA SER A 54 6.54 -50.16 -38.05
C SER A 54 7.05 -49.78 -39.44
N GLU A 55 6.88 -50.66 -40.42
CA GLU A 55 7.27 -50.42 -41.81
C GLU A 55 6.61 -49.13 -42.36
N ASP A 56 5.31 -48.94 -42.09
CA ASP A 56 4.52 -47.76 -42.49
C ASP A 56 5.00 -46.42 -41.88
N GLU A 57 5.79 -46.47 -40.80
CA GLU A 57 6.28 -45.28 -40.11
C GLU A 57 7.66 -44.79 -40.64
N HIS A 58 8.28 -45.51 -41.57
CA HIS A 58 9.56 -45.11 -42.19
C HIS A 58 9.34 -44.29 -43.47
N PHE A 59 9.97 -43.12 -43.56
CA PHE A 59 9.72 -42.12 -44.60
C PHE A 59 10.19 -42.52 -46.02
N LEU A 60 11.06 -43.54 -46.16
CA LEU A 60 11.82 -43.83 -47.39
C LEU A 60 11.44 -45.10 -48.16
N VAL A 61 10.30 -45.73 -47.88
CA VAL A 61 9.82 -46.83 -48.73
C VAL A 61 9.08 -46.31 -49.98
N ALA A 62 8.64 -45.05 -50.00
CA ALA A 62 7.82 -44.51 -51.11
C ALA A 62 8.61 -43.92 -52.31
N GLU A 63 9.86 -43.47 -52.15
CA GLU A 63 10.62 -42.81 -53.24
C GLU A 63 11.85 -43.58 -53.74
N ALA A 64 12.19 -44.75 -53.17
CA ALA A 64 13.36 -45.53 -53.55
C ALA A 64 13.16 -46.45 -54.79
N CYS A 65 12.30 -46.05 -55.74
CA CYS A 65 12.15 -46.69 -57.04
C CYS A 65 12.53 -45.75 -58.20
N GLN A 66 13.61 -44.97 -58.08
CA GLN A 66 14.40 -44.48 -59.23
C GLN A 66 15.70 -43.77 -58.78
N SER A 67 16.85 -44.31 -59.22
CA SER A 67 18.22 -43.76 -59.26
C SER A 67 19.27 -44.23 -58.20
N THR A 68 20.10 -45.18 -58.66
CA THR A 68 21.56 -45.39 -58.48
C THR A 68 22.30 -45.07 -57.15
N ARG A 69 22.44 -46.13 -56.30
CA ARG A 69 23.60 -46.61 -55.47
C ARG A 69 24.27 -45.71 -54.39
N PRO A 70 24.93 -46.27 -53.31
CA PRO A 70 25.53 -47.60 -53.21
C PRO A 70 24.98 -48.54 -52.11
N GLU A 71 25.42 -49.79 -52.25
CA GLU A 71 25.14 -50.99 -51.46
C GLU A 71 25.58 -50.88 -49.99
N LYS A 72 24.61 -50.93 -49.06
CA LYS A 72 24.73 -51.60 -47.75
C LYS A 72 23.35 -52.09 -47.35
N THR A 73 23.01 -53.32 -47.73
CA THR A 73 21.92 -54.05 -47.08
C THR A 73 22.40 -54.44 -45.69
N PHE A 74 21.97 -53.72 -44.65
CA PHE A 74 22.26 -54.08 -43.27
C PHE A 74 21.42 -55.31 -42.88
N GLU A 75 22.07 -56.45 -42.61
CA GLU A 75 21.42 -57.65 -42.06
C GLU A 75 21.07 -57.51 -40.57
N THR A 76 21.74 -56.58 -39.87
CA THR A 76 21.52 -56.29 -38.44
C THR A 76 21.28 -54.80 -38.23
N TRP A 77 20.29 -54.47 -37.41
CA TRP A 77 19.94 -53.09 -37.10
C TRP A 77 21.03 -52.45 -36.21
N SER A 78 21.40 -51.19 -36.48
CA SER A 78 22.40 -50.43 -35.71
C SER A 78 21.93 -49.00 -35.46
N ASP A 79 22.45 -48.37 -34.40
CA ASP A 79 22.11 -47.00 -34.02
C ASP A 79 22.52 -45.97 -35.09
N ASP A 80 23.51 -46.30 -35.93
CA ASP A 80 23.99 -45.46 -37.05
C ASP A 80 22.93 -45.21 -38.13
N LEU A 81 21.84 -46.00 -38.15
CA LEU A 81 20.71 -45.84 -39.05
C LEU A 81 19.81 -44.64 -38.69
N ILE A 82 19.99 -44.06 -37.49
CA ILE A 82 19.29 -42.87 -37.02
C ILE A 82 20.12 -41.63 -37.35
N ILE A 83 19.60 -40.78 -38.23
CA ILE A 83 20.32 -39.59 -38.73
C ILE A 83 19.49 -38.32 -38.53
N ASN A 84 20.18 -37.19 -38.32
CA ASN A 84 19.57 -35.85 -38.32
C ASN A 84 19.15 -35.47 -39.75
N GLN A 85 17.84 -35.31 -39.98
CA GLN A 85 17.27 -35.08 -41.33
C GLN A 85 17.26 -33.60 -41.75
N GLY A 86 17.29 -32.66 -40.80
CA GLY A 86 17.22 -31.22 -41.09
C GLY A 86 16.56 -30.41 -39.96
N PRO A 87 16.07 -29.18 -40.26
CA PRO A 87 15.46 -28.31 -39.27
C PRO A 87 14.12 -28.89 -38.77
N THR A 88 13.80 -28.65 -37.49
CA THR A 88 12.62 -29.24 -36.85
C THR A 88 11.30 -28.98 -37.59
N ASN A 89 10.51 -30.05 -37.76
CA ASN A 89 9.24 -30.04 -38.46
C ASN A 89 8.00 -29.90 -37.54
N ALA A 90 8.21 -29.88 -36.21
CA ALA A 90 7.15 -29.85 -35.21
C ALA A 90 7.41 -28.75 -34.18
N PHE A 91 6.68 -27.63 -34.31
CA PHE A 91 6.71 -26.51 -33.37
C PHE A 91 5.46 -25.65 -33.52
N GLY A 92 5.01 -25.02 -32.45
CA GLY A 92 3.85 -24.13 -32.50
C GLY A 92 3.07 -24.08 -31.18
N THR A 93 1.75 -24.05 -31.30
CA THR A 93 0.83 -24.15 -30.15
C THR A 93 -0.11 -25.33 -30.29
N ILE A 94 -0.36 -26.04 -29.18
CA ILE A 94 -1.27 -27.18 -29.05
C ILE A 94 -2.56 -26.69 -28.42
N LYS A 95 -3.69 -27.15 -28.95
CA LYS A 95 -5.01 -27.07 -28.33
C LYS A 95 -5.49 -28.49 -28.06
N PHE A 96 -5.75 -28.80 -26.79
CA PHE A 96 -6.15 -30.14 -26.37
C PHE A 96 -7.64 -30.37 -26.61
N THR A 97 -7.99 -31.55 -27.12
CA THR A 97 -9.36 -32.03 -27.26
C THR A 97 -9.57 -33.30 -26.43
N LYS A 98 -10.61 -33.30 -25.60
CA LYS A 98 -10.98 -34.42 -24.73
C LYS A 98 -12.42 -34.81 -25.01
N ASN A 99 -12.66 -36.04 -25.47
CA ASN A 99 -13.99 -36.53 -25.87
C ASN A 99 -14.74 -35.55 -26.83
N SER A 100 -14.01 -34.98 -27.80
CA SER A 100 -14.52 -33.96 -28.75
C SER A 100 -14.94 -32.61 -28.14
N ILE A 101 -14.64 -32.38 -26.85
CA ILE A 101 -14.80 -31.08 -26.19
C ILE A 101 -13.47 -30.33 -26.25
N ASP A 102 -13.53 -29.10 -26.76
CA ASP A 102 -12.38 -28.20 -26.85
C ASP A 102 -12.01 -27.65 -25.47
N THR A 103 -10.75 -27.84 -25.07
CA THR A 103 -10.19 -27.11 -23.93
C THR A 103 -9.90 -25.66 -24.34
N ARG A 104 -10.07 -24.71 -23.42
CA ARG A 104 -9.73 -23.29 -23.64
C ARG A 104 -8.22 -23.00 -23.51
N LYS A 105 -7.43 -23.96 -23.01
CA LYS A 105 -6.00 -23.79 -22.71
C LYS A 105 -5.16 -24.04 -23.96
N LEU A 106 -4.12 -23.22 -24.16
CA LEU A 106 -3.16 -23.35 -25.25
C LEU A 106 -1.77 -23.61 -24.66
N ALA A 107 -1.07 -24.63 -25.18
CA ALA A 107 0.29 -24.95 -24.78
C ALA A 107 1.28 -24.66 -25.92
N LYS A 108 2.46 -24.08 -25.63
CA LYS A 108 3.51 -23.91 -26.66
C LYS A 108 4.38 -25.16 -26.73
N TYR A 109 4.87 -25.52 -27.90
CA TYR A 109 5.75 -26.68 -28.03
C TYR A 109 6.84 -26.52 -29.11
N VAL A 110 7.93 -27.27 -28.95
CA VAL A 110 9.00 -27.43 -29.93
C VAL A 110 9.60 -28.84 -29.83
N ARG A 111 9.92 -29.45 -30.99
CA ARG A 111 10.70 -30.70 -31.10
C ARG A 111 12.18 -30.36 -31.31
N ILE A 112 13.03 -30.99 -30.52
CA ILE A 112 14.50 -30.86 -30.53
C ILE A 112 15.16 -32.24 -30.64
N ALA A 113 16.34 -32.30 -31.24
CA ALA A 113 17.15 -33.52 -31.20
C ALA A 113 17.96 -33.59 -29.90
N ASP A 114 18.31 -34.80 -29.45
CA ASP A 114 19.12 -35.00 -28.23
C ASP A 114 20.54 -34.43 -28.30
N ASN A 115 21.06 -34.16 -29.50
CA ASN A 115 22.38 -33.59 -29.74
C ASN A 115 22.36 -32.10 -30.11
N ASP A 116 21.18 -31.46 -30.12
CA ASP A 116 21.09 -30.01 -30.30
C ASP A 116 21.67 -29.28 -29.08
N ASP A 117 22.21 -28.06 -29.29
CA ASP A 117 22.76 -27.26 -28.19
C ASP A 117 21.64 -26.73 -27.26
N ILE A 118 21.67 -27.17 -26.01
CA ILE A 118 20.67 -26.83 -24.98
C ILE A 118 20.73 -25.34 -24.61
N ILE A 119 21.84 -24.64 -24.86
CA ILE A 119 21.93 -23.18 -24.68
C ILE A 119 20.87 -22.46 -25.53
N ASN A 120 20.55 -22.97 -26.72
CA ASN A 120 19.49 -22.41 -27.56
C ASN A 120 18.10 -22.54 -26.91
N VAL A 121 17.87 -23.54 -26.06
CA VAL A 121 16.64 -23.70 -25.27
C VAL A 121 16.54 -22.58 -24.21
N LYS A 122 17.65 -22.21 -23.57
CA LYS A 122 17.69 -21.06 -22.64
C LYS A 122 17.35 -19.74 -23.35
N VAL A 123 17.83 -19.55 -24.58
CA VAL A 123 17.47 -18.40 -25.42
C VAL A 123 15.99 -18.42 -25.81
N LEU A 124 15.45 -19.62 -26.12
CA LEU A 124 14.02 -19.79 -26.39
C LEU A 124 13.17 -19.37 -25.19
N PHE A 125 13.51 -19.82 -23.99
CA PHE A 125 12.77 -19.54 -22.75
C PHE A 125 12.76 -18.05 -22.41
N SER A 126 13.94 -17.41 -22.44
CA SER A 126 14.12 -16.00 -22.08
C SER A 126 13.52 -15.04 -23.12
N LYS A 127 13.97 -15.14 -24.38
CA LYS A 127 13.71 -14.12 -25.40
C LYS A 127 12.39 -14.28 -26.14
N TYR A 128 12.00 -15.52 -26.44
CA TYR A 128 10.90 -15.80 -27.36
C TYR A 128 9.64 -16.28 -26.64
N TRP A 129 9.77 -17.22 -25.71
CA TRP A 129 8.65 -17.67 -24.89
C TRP A 129 8.34 -16.71 -23.74
N LYS A 130 9.29 -15.80 -23.43
CA LYS A 130 9.17 -14.76 -22.40
C LYS A 130 8.78 -15.35 -21.04
N LEU A 131 9.38 -16.49 -20.69
CA LEU A 131 9.09 -17.17 -19.42
C LEU A 131 9.57 -16.39 -18.19
N LEU A 132 10.43 -15.38 -18.39
CA LEU A 132 10.96 -14.49 -17.36
C LEU A 132 10.14 -13.19 -17.17
N GLU A 133 9.14 -12.94 -18.01
CA GLU A 133 8.23 -11.77 -17.92
C GLU A 133 6.85 -12.20 -17.38
N PRO A 134 6.14 -11.41 -16.55
CA PRO A 134 6.47 -10.06 -16.07
C PRO A 134 7.38 -10.02 -14.82
N ARG A 135 7.52 -11.14 -14.10
CA ARG A 135 8.43 -11.31 -12.95
C ARG A 135 9.31 -12.54 -13.17
N GLN A 136 10.58 -12.46 -12.80
CA GLN A 136 11.51 -13.59 -12.86
C GLN A 136 11.10 -14.67 -11.85
N PRO A 137 11.15 -15.97 -12.20
CA PRO A 137 10.91 -17.05 -11.24
C PRO A 137 12.03 -17.06 -10.18
N LEU A 138 11.65 -17.23 -8.91
CA LEU A 138 12.61 -17.34 -7.81
C LEU A 138 13.05 -18.80 -7.58
N LEU A 139 12.34 -19.76 -8.15
CA LEU A 139 12.54 -21.20 -7.92
C LEU A 139 12.16 -22.03 -9.16
N CYS A 140 12.82 -23.17 -9.34
CA CYS A 140 12.43 -24.18 -10.31
C CYS A 140 12.26 -25.54 -9.63
N LEU A 141 11.05 -26.10 -9.69
CA LEU A 141 10.68 -27.37 -9.08
C LEU A 141 10.70 -28.48 -10.15
N SER A 142 11.64 -29.40 -10.02
CA SER A 142 11.78 -30.57 -10.87
C SER A 142 11.11 -31.77 -10.20
N ILE A 143 9.95 -32.19 -10.69
CA ILE A 143 9.19 -33.31 -10.08
C ILE A 143 9.48 -34.61 -10.83
N ILE A 144 9.85 -35.63 -10.07
CA ILE A 144 10.17 -36.97 -10.55
C ILE A 144 9.41 -37.98 -9.68
N GLY A 145 8.92 -39.06 -10.27
CA GLY A 145 8.19 -40.04 -9.48
C GLY A 145 7.71 -41.26 -10.25
N GLY A 146 6.84 -42.03 -9.58
CA GLY A 146 6.28 -43.26 -10.10
C GLY A 146 5.54 -43.07 -11.44
N ALA A 147 5.90 -43.90 -12.42
CA ALA A 147 5.30 -43.92 -13.75
C ALA A 147 4.04 -44.82 -13.79
N LYS A 148 4.19 -46.13 -14.05
CA LYS A 148 3.06 -47.05 -14.22
C LYS A 148 2.49 -47.52 -12.88
N GLY A 149 1.15 -47.43 -12.73
CA GLY A 149 0.41 -47.99 -11.59
C GLY A 149 0.50 -47.18 -10.29
N PHE A 150 1.01 -45.94 -10.34
CA PHE A 150 1.12 -45.04 -9.20
C PHE A 150 -0.26 -44.51 -8.76
N LYS A 151 -0.57 -44.64 -7.47
CA LYS A 151 -1.72 -43.99 -6.82
C LYS A 151 -1.29 -43.52 -5.44
N LEU A 152 -1.42 -42.21 -5.19
CA LEU A 152 -1.09 -41.61 -3.91
C LEU A 152 -2.31 -41.64 -2.98
N ASP A 153 -2.13 -42.01 -1.71
CA ASP A 153 -3.18 -42.00 -0.68
C ASP A 153 -3.85 -40.62 -0.59
N GLY A 154 -5.17 -40.57 -0.34
CA GLY A 154 -5.95 -39.33 -0.38
C GLY A 154 -5.36 -38.18 0.46
N LYS A 155 -5.02 -38.44 1.73
CA LYS A 155 -4.42 -37.45 2.63
C LYS A 155 -3.04 -36.97 2.17
N LYS A 156 -2.18 -37.91 1.72
CA LYS A 156 -0.83 -37.59 1.20
C LYS A 156 -0.92 -36.80 -0.10
N ARG A 157 -1.91 -37.10 -0.95
CA ARG A 157 -2.20 -36.38 -2.20
C ARG A 157 -2.60 -34.95 -1.92
N GLU A 158 -3.52 -34.73 -0.98
CA GLU A 158 -3.95 -33.39 -0.61
C GLU A 158 -2.79 -32.56 -0.05
N THR A 159 -2.02 -33.12 0.88
CA THR A 159 -0.84 -32.47 1.47
C THR A 159 0.21 -32.12 0.40
N PHE A 160 0.48 -33.06 -0.52
CA PHE A 160 1.39 -32.83 -1.64
C PHE A 160 0.90 -31.74 -2.60
N CYS A 161 -0.37 -31.79 -3.04
CA CYS A 161 -0.93 -30.81 -3.95
C CYS A 161 -0.95 -29.42 -3.31
N LYS A 162 -1.44 -29.31 -2.07
CA LYS A 162 -1.50 -28.04 -1.33
C LYS A 162 -0.11 -27.44 -1.15
N GLY A 163 0.87 -28.23 -0.69
CA GLY A 163 2.25 -27.79 -0.51
C GLY A 163 2.95 -27.40 -1.83
N LEU A 164 2.67 -28.13 -2.91
CA LEU A 164 3.22 -27.78 -4.23
C LEU A 164 2.62 -26.47 -4.78
N ILE A 165 1.30 -26.29 -4.66
CA ILE A 165 0.61 -25.09 -5.14
C ILE A 165 1.07 -23.86 -4.37
N THR A 166 1.11 -23.94 -3.05
CA THR A 166 1.58 -22.86 -2.17
C THR A 166 3.03 -22.49 -2.47
N ALA A 167 3.95 -23.45 -2.51
CA ALA A 167 5.33 -23.22 -2.88
C ALA A 167 5.48 -22.57 -4.26
N ALA A 168 4.74 -23.06 -5.27
CA ALA A 168 4.84 -22.55 -6.63
C ALA A 168 4.24 -21.14 -6.79
N GLN A 169 3.17 -20.81 -6.08
CA GLN A 169 2.54 -19.48 -6.11
C GLN A 169 3.38 -18.44 -5.37
N ILE A 170 3.91 -18.74 -4.18
CA ILE A 170 4.73 -17.82 -3.39
C ILE A 170 6.00 -17.43 -4.16
N THR A 171 6.64 -18.42 -4.78
CA THR A 171 7.95 -18.26 -5.43
C THR A 171 7.87 -17.95 -6.92
N ASN A 172 6.66 -17.92 -7.50
CA ASN A 172 6.45 -17.89 -8.94
C ASN A 172 7.30 -18.95 -9.67
N ALA A 173 7.26 -20.20 -9.17
CA ALA A 173 8.16 -21.25 -9.62
C ALA A 173 7.84 -21.77 -11.03
N TRP A 174 8.88 -22.23 -11.73
CA TRP A 174 8.71 -23.13 -12.86
C TRP A 174 8.55 -24.56 -12.36
N ILE A 175 7.60 -25.31 -12.91
CA ILE A 175 7.42 -26.73 -12.60
C ILE A 175 7.87 -27.53 -13.82
N ILE A 176 8.88 -28.38 -13.67
CA ILE A 176 9.40 -29.26 -14.72
C ILE A 176 8.94 -30.70 -14.42
N THR A 177 8.38 -31.35 -15.43
CA THR A 177 7.93 -32.76 -15.36
C THR A 177 8.19 -33.47 -16.71
N SER A 178 7.83 -34.75 -16.83
CA SER A 178 7.92 -35.46 -18.11
C SER A 178 6.82 -35.08 -19.12
N GLY A 179 5.75 -34.39 -18.69
CA GLY A 179 4.62 -33.97 -19.53
C GLY A 179 3.70 -35.09 -20.05
N LEU A 180 4.03 -36.36 -19.81
CA LEU A 180 3.16 -37.49 -20.14
C LEU A 180 2.03 -37.63 -19.12
N ASN A 181 0.83 -37.99 -19.55
CA ASN A 181 -0.32 -38.19 -18.66
C ASN A 181 -0.23 -39.54 -17.92
N LEU A 182 0.81 -39.71 -17.09
CA LEU A 182 1.14 -40.95 -16.40
C LEU A 182 1.59 -40.67 -14.95
N GLY A 183 1.10 -41.47 -14.01
CA GLY A 183 1.59 -41.53 -12.64
C GLY A 183 1.55 -40.19 -11.91
N ILE A 184 2.68 -39.75 -11.33
CA ILE A 184 2.74 -38.48 -10.57
C ILE A 184 2.37 -37.24 -11.41
N VAL A 185 2.59 -37.27 -12.73
CA VAL A 185 2.37 -36.11 -13.59
C VAL A 185 0.88 -35.77 -13.74
N SER A 186 -0.02 -36.76 -13.64
CA SER A 186 -1.46 -36.48 -13.62
C SER A 186 -1.85 -35.73 -12.34
N VAL A 187 -1.32 -36.14 -11.18
CA VAL A 187 -1.55 -35.46 -9.90
C VAL A 187 -1.04 -34.02 -9.92
N VAL A 188 0.16 -33.79 -10.46
CA VAL A 188 0.71 -32.43 -10.65
C VAL A 188 -0.14 -31.62 -11.63
N GLY A 189 -0.62 -32.24 -12.71
CA GLY A 189 -1.51 -31.60 -13.68
C GLY A 189 -2.82 -31.13 -13.03
N ASP A 190 -3.43 -31.97 -12.19
CA ASP A 190 -4.64 -31.63 -11.43
C ASP A 190 -4.37 -30.46 -10.46
N ALA A 191 -3.24 -30.47 -9.74
CA ALA A 191 -2.86 -29.40 -8.83
C ALA A 191 -2.64 -28.05 -9.56
N VAL A 192 -2.01 -28.07 -10.74
CA VAL A 192 -1.83 -26.86 -11.58
C VAL A 192 -3.18 -26.34 -12.07
N GLN A 193 -4.12 -27.23 -12.41
CA GLN A 193 -5.47 -26.83 -12.80
C GLN A 193 -6.23 -26.17 -11.65
N GLU A 194 -6.16 -26.75 -10.46
CA GLU A 194 -6.76 -26.22 -9.23
C GLU A 194 -6.21 -24.82 -8.90
N ALA A 195 -4.89 -24.64 -8.98
CA ALA A 195 -4.23 -23.35 -8.80
C ALA A 195 -4.71 -22.29 -9.81
N HIS A 196 -4.92 -22.67 -11.07
CA HIS A 196 -5.44 -21.76 -12.10
C HIS A 196 -6.90 -21.38 -11.89
N SER A 197 -7.73 -22.27 -11.35
CA SER A 197 -9.12 -21.94 -10.98
C SER A 197 -9.16 -20.94 -9.83
N HIS A 198 -8.39 -21.15 -8.76
CA HIS A 198 -8.37 -20.24 -7.60
C HIS A 198 -7.81 -18.85 -7.92
N SER A 199 -6.83 -18.75 -8.83
CA SER A 199 -6.27 -17.47 -9.26
C SER A 199 -7.25 -16.60 -10.09
N PHE A 200 -8.30 -17.20 -10.67
CA PHE A 200 -9.31 -16.47 -11.42
C PHE A 200 -10.26 -15.66 -10.52
N GLU A 201 -10.48 -16.10 -9.28
CA GLU A 201 -11.35 -15.42 -8.30
C GLU A 201 -10.67 -14.22 -7.63
N THR A 202 -9.35 -14.28 -7.43
CA THR A 202 -8.59 -13.31 -6.61
C THR A 202 -8.05 -12.08 -7.38
N LYS A 203 -8.49 -11.82 -8.62
CA LYS A 203 -8.03 -10.70 -9.49
C LYS A 203 -6.51 -10.60 -9.73
N THR A 204 -5.68 -11.49 -9.18
CA THR A 204 -4.23 -11.61 -9.44
C THR A 204 -3.97 -12.29 -10.78
N ALA A 205 -4.38 -11.64 -11.87
CA ALA A 205 -4.18 -12.13 -13.24
C ALA A 205 -2.70 -12.29 -13.67
N ALA A 206 -1.74 -11.93 -12.80
CA ALA A 206 -0.32 -11.85 -13.09
C ALA A 206 0.47 -13.18 -12.87
N LEU A 207 -0.06 -14.14 -12.09
CA LEU A 207 0.72 -15.29 -11.62
C LEU A 207 0.25 -16.64 -12.21
N HIS A 208 0.15 -16.71 -13.54
CA HIS A 208 -0.13 -17.98 -14.21
C HIS A 208 1.09 -18.91 -14.12
N LEU A 209 1.01 -19.92 -13.24
CA LEU A 209 2.04 -20.96 -13.06
C LEU A 209 2.53 -21.51 -14.41
N LYS A 210 3.85 -21.67 -14.54
CA LYS A 210 4.50 -22.19 -15.75
C LYS A 210 4.90 -23.64 -15.51
N CYS A 211 4.12 -24.56 -16.08
CA CYS A 211 4.43 -25.99 -16.07
C CYS A 211 5.02 -26.42 -17.43
N ILE A 212 6.23 -26.96 -17.42
CA ILE A 212 7.04 -27.35 -18.57
C ILE A 212 7.16 -28.88 -18.60
N GLY A 213 6.71 -29.51 -19.69
CA GLY A 213 6.87 -30.93 -19.95
C GLY A 213 8.07 -31.20 -20.85
N ILE A 214 9.06 -31.96 -20.35
CA ILE A 214 10.18 -32.46 -21.15
C ILE A 214 9.87 -33.90 -21.53
N THR A 215 9.44 -34.10 -22.76
CA THR A 215 8.75 -35.32 -23.18
C THR A 215 9.52 -36.05 -24.28
N PRO A 216 9.71 -37.37 -24.18
CA PRO A 216 10.28 -38.15 -25.27
C PRO A 216 9.32 -38.21 -26.47
N TRP A 217 9.75 -37.71 -27.62
CA TRP A 217 8.97 -37.68 -28.86
C TRP A 217 8.53 -39.08 -29.30
N GLY A 218 9.45 -40.04 -29.21
CA GLY A 218 9.22 -41.43 -29.63
C GLY A 218 8.18 -42.19 -28.82
N TYR A 219 7.90 -41.78 -27.58
CA TYR A 219 6.94 -42.42 -26.67
C TYR A 219 5.64 -41.62 -26.50
N THR A 220 5.46 -40.54 -27.27
CA THR A 220 4.24 -39.73 -27.28
C THR A 220 3.19 -40.33 -28.24
N LEU A 221 1.98 -40.55 -27.73
CA LEU A 221 0.83 -41.00 -28.52
C LEU A 221 0.34 -39.90 -29.47
N ASN A 222 -0.20 -40.24 -30.64
CA ASN A 222 -0.75 -39.28 -31.63
C ASN A 222 0.23 -38.18 -32.09
N ARG A 223 1.55 -38.42 -31.99
CA ARG A 223 2.61 -37.47 -32.37
C ARG A 223 2.51 -36.94 -33.82
N HIS A 224 1.88 -37.67 -34.73
CA HIS A 224 1.65 -37.24 -36.11
C HIS A 224 0.75 -35.98 -36.21
N GLN A 225 -0.13 -35.73 -35.23
CA GLN A 225 -0.98 -34.53 -35.17
C GLN A 225 -0.18 -33.24 -34.89
N LEU A 226 1.00 -33.39 -34.29
CA LEU A 226 1.90 -32.29 -33.91
C LEU A 226 2.90 -31.91 -35.02
N ILE A 227 2.91 -32.65 -36.13
CA ILE A 227 3.77 -32.33 -37.27
C ILE A 227 3.11 -31.21 -38.10
N ASN A 228 3.90 -30.23 -38.52
CA ASN A 228 3.37 -29.10 -39.30
C ASN A 228 3.01 -29.52 -40.74
N SER A 229 1.73 -29.83 -40.96
CA SER A 229 1.11 -29.96 -42.31
C SER A 229 1.05 -28.61 -43.05
N ALA A 230 1.00 -28.65 -44.40
CA ALA A 230 0.93 -27.46 -45.28
C ALA A 230 -0.27 -26.51 -45.04
N THR A 231 -1.23 -26.91 -44.20
CA THR A 231 -2.38 -26.10 -43.77
C THR A 231 -2.00 -25.17 -42.61
N ASN A 232 -2.01 -23.86 -42.87
CA ASN A 232 -1.56 -22.81 -41.95
C ASN A 232 -2.61 -22.50 -40.86
N ARG A 233 -2.86 -23.45 -39.94
CA ARG A 233 -3.69 -23.21 -38.75
C ARG A 233 -2.88 -22.50 -37.66
N GLU A 234 -3.53 -21.62 -36.89
CA GLU A 234 -2.86 -20.90 -35.78
C GLU A 234 -2.41 -21.81 -34.63
N PHE A 235 -3.10 -22.95 -34.44
CA PHE A 235 -2.82 -23.97 -33.43
C PHE A 235 -3.03 -25.38 -34.01
N LYS A 236 -2.40 -26.39 -33.39
CA LYS A 236 -2.58 -27.82 -33.70
C LYS A 236 -3.52 -28.45 -32.70
N GLU A 237 -4.50 -29.22 -33.19
CA GLU A 237 -5.44 -29.97 -32.35
C GLU A 237 -4.79 -31.30 -31.96
N TYR A 238 -4.78 -31.62 -30.67
CA TYR A 238 -4.24 -32.86 -30.14
C TYR A 238 -5.29 -33.60 -29.31
N SER A 239 -5.59 -34.85 -29.70
CA SER A 239 -6.60 -35.67 -29.02
C SER A 239 -6.00 -36.49 -27.87
N ILE A 240 -6.56 -36.30 -26.68
CA ILE A 240 -6.15 -37.00 -25.46
C ILE A 240 -6.88 -38.34 -25.37
N VAL A 241 -6.13 -39.38 -25.02
CA VAL A 241 -6.65 -40.73 -24.73
C VAL A 241 -6.30 -41.06 -23.27
N GLU A 242 -7.31 -41.38 -22.45
CA GLU A 242 -7.12 -41.70 -21.03
C GLU A 242 -6.85 -43.20 -20.78
N GLU A 243 -7.29 -44.08 -21.68
CA GLU A 243 -7.10 -45.52 -21.52
C GLU A 243 -5.64 -45.93 -21.75
N LEU A 244 -4.97 -46.36 -20.68
CA LEU A 244 -3.59 -46.81 -20.72
C LEU A 244 -3.50 -48.28 -21.16
N LYS A 245 -3.15 -48.55 -22.41
CA LYS A 245 -2.86 -49.91 -22.89
C LYS A 245 -1.42 -50.31 -22.57
N SER A 246 -1.24 -51.49 -21.98
CA SER A 246 0.10 -51.99 -21.62
C SER A 246 0.97 -52.14 -22.87
N GLY A 247 2.16 -51.53 -22.85
CA GLY A 247 3.12 -51.58 -23.96
C GLY A 247 2.93 -50.56 -25.07
N GLN A 248 1.97 -49.64 -24.95
CA GLN A 248 1.76 -48.55 -25.92
C GLN A 248 2.32 -47.18 -25.44
N PRO A 249 2.55 -46.23 -26.36
CA PRO A 249 2.84 -44.83 -26.05
C PRO A 249 1.74 -44.15 -25.22
N VAL A 250 2.09 -43.09 -24.49
CA VAL A 250 1.17 -42.39 -23.58
C VAL A 250 0.78 -41.02 -24.15
N SER A 251 -0.45 -40.58 -23.86
CA SER A 251 -0.94 -39.24 -24.22
C SER A 251 -0.28 -38.14 -23.38
N LEU A 252 -0.32 -36.91 -23.88
CA LEU A 252 0.15 -35.72 -23.17
C LEU A 252 -0.87 -35.26 -22.12
N ASN A 253 -0.39 -34.57 -21.09
CA ASN A 253 -1.24 -33.97 -20.06
C ASN A 253 -1.81 -32.60 -20.52
N GLU A 254 -3.08 -32.32 -20.26
CA GLU A 254 -3.73 -31.09 -20.74
C GLU A 254 -3.37 -29.83 -19.93
N ASN A 255 -2.86 -30.00 -18.71
CA ASN A 255 -2.67 -28.90 -17.76
C ASN A 255 -1.29 -28.24 -17.84
N HIS A 256 -0.40 -28.73 -18.71
CA HIS A 256 0.91 -28.13 -18.95
C HIS A 256 0.85 -26.94 -19.91
N THR A 257 1.78 -26.01 -19.72
CA THR A 257 1.81 -24.76 -20.48
C THR A 257 2.80 -24.78 -21.64
N HIS A 258 3.90 -25.53 -21.49
CA HIS A 258 4.99 -25.61 -22.46
C HIS A 258 5.46 -27.05 -22.59
N TYR A 259 5.82 -27.46 -23.80
CA TYR A 259 6.33 -28.79 -24.13
C TYR A 259 7.65 -28.71 -24.89
N LEU A 260 8.63 -29.45 -24.41
CA LEU A 260 9.90 -29.68 -25.09
C LEU A 260 9.98 -31.16 -25.46
N PHE A 261 9.84 -31.46 -26.76
CA PHE A 261 9.92 -32.83 -27.25
C PHE A 261 11.35 -33.19 -27.60
N VAL A 262 11.92 -34.16 -26.90
CA VAL A 262 13.27 -34.67 -27.19
C VAL A 262 13.16 -35.86 -28.13
N ASP A 263 13.83 -35.77 -29.26
CA ASP A 263 13.81 -36.78 -30.31
C ASP A 263 15.17 -37.43 -30.50
N GLU A 264 15.18 -38.75 -30.37
CA GLU A 264 16.37 -39.59 -30.41
C GLU A 264 16.33 -40.61 -31.54
N GLY A 265 15.29 -40.56 -32.39
CA GLY A 265 15.05 -41.50 -33.49
C GLY A 265 14.40 -42.84 -33.08
N PHE A 266 14.45 -43.23 -31.80
CA PHE A 266 13.69 -44.40 -31.30
C PHE A 266 12.19 -44.12 -31.22
N ARG A 267 11.36 -45.16 -31.43
CA ARG A 267 9.90 -45.12 -31.34
C ARG A 267 9.38 -46.20 -30.38
N ASN A 268 8.28 -45.90 -29.71
CA ASN A 268 7.55 -46.84 -28.84
C ASN A 268 8.38 -47.44 -27.68
N SER A 269 9.47 -46.78 -27.28
CA SER A 269 10.33 -47.18 -26.16
C SER A 269 10.57 -46.01 -25.23
N PHE A 270 10.21 -46.17 -23.95
CA PHE A 270 10.53 -45.20 -22.90
C PHE A 270 11.92 -45.45 -22.30
N ILE A 271 12.33 -46.72 -22.17
CA ILE A 271 13.57 -47.13 -21.47
C ILE A 271 14.82 -46.68 -22.24
N ARG A 272 14.75 -46.60 -23.58
CA ARG A 272 15.88 -46.16 -24.43
C ARG A 272 15.95 -44.63 -24.59
N SER A 273 15.12 -43.87 -23.87
CA SER A 273 15.06 -42.41 -23.97
C SER A 273 16.13 -41.71 -23.12
N ARG A 274 16.91 -40.85 -23.74
CA ARG A 274 17.82 -39.81 -23.20
C ARG A 274 17.16 -38.46 -22.91
N ALA A 275 15.84 -38.33 -23.08
CA ALA A 275 15.09 -37.15 -22.62
C ALA A 275 15.38 -36.76 -21.15
N MET A 276 15.65 -37.74 -20.30
CA MET A 276 16.01 -37.50 -18.89
C MET A 276 17.42 -36.90 -18.74
N ASN A 277 18.37 -37.26 -19.60
CA ASN A 277 19.70 -36.67 -19.62
C ASN A 277 19.64 -35.20 -20.07
N VAL A 278 18.85 -34.91 -21.12
CA VAL A 278 18.62 -33.53 -21.58
C VAL A 278 17.98 -32.69 -20.48
N ARG A 279 17.05 -33.27 -19.70
CA ARG A 279 16.46 -32.63 -18.53
C ARG A 279 17.51 -32.29 -17.46
N ALA A 280 18.40 -33.22 -17.10
CA ALA A 280 19.45 -32.96 -16.11
C ALA A 280 20.39 -31.82 -16.53
N ILE A 281 20.81 -31.80 -17.80
CA ILE A 281 21.68 -30.72 -18.34
C ILE A 281 20.92 -29.39 -18.38
N LEU A 282 19.63 -29.39 -18.73
CA LEU A 282 18.82 -28.18 -18.74
C LEU A 282 18.63 -27.62 -17.32
N GLU A 283 18.39 -28.49 -16.34
CA GLU A 283 18.29 -28.12 -14.92
C GLU A 283 19.59 -27.49 -14.41
N GLU A 284 20.74 -28.07 -14.76
CA GLU A 284 22.05 -27.48 -14.45
C GLU A 284 22.22 -26.07 -15.08
N LEU A 285 21.83 -25.90 -16.35
CA LEU A 285 21.94 -24.62 -17.05
C LEU A 285 21.01 -23.53 -16.50
N ILE A 286 19.88 -23.91 -15.89
CA ILE A 286 18.96 -23.02 -15.19
C ILE A 286 19.54 -22.60 -13.83
N SER A 287 20.19 -23.55 -13.13
CA SER A 287 20.83 -23.32 -11.81
C SER A 287 22.04 -22.37 -11.89
N ARG A 288 22.74 -22.32 -13.03
CA ARG A 288 23.90 -21.44 -13.21
C ARG A 288 23.52 -19.96 -13.36
N PRO A 289 24.13 -19.03 -12.59
CA PRO A 289 23.88 -17.59 -12.72
C PRO A 289 24.37 -17.01 -14.04
N GLU A 290 23.77 -15.91 -14.48
CA GLU A 290 24.16 -15.21 -15.72
C GLU A 290 25.40 -14.30 -15.57
N PHE A 291 25.72 -13.89 -14.34
CA PHE A 291 26.84 -13.00 -14.02
C PHE A 291 27.61 -13.52 -12.79
N GLU A 292 28.92 -13.26 -12.72
CA GLU A 292 29.76 -13.62 -11.55
C GLU A 292 29.21 -12.96 -10.27
N GLY A 293 28.94 -13.76 -9.23
CA GLY A 293 28.36 -13.31 -7.96
C GLY A 293 26.83 -13.20 -7.93
N GLY A 294 26.14 -13.51 -9.04
CA GLY A 294 24.68 -13.70 -9.04
C GLY A 294 24.28 -15.07 -8.51
N LEU A 295 23.06 -15.18 -7.97
CA LEU A 295 22.40 -16.48 -7.73
C LEU A 295 21.61 -16.83 -8.99
N GLY A 296 21.84 -18.02 -9.57
CA GLY A 296 20.98 -18.55 -10.62
C GLY A 296 19.59 -18.89 -10.08
N ILE A 297 18.71 -19.41 -10.93
CA ILE A 297 17.39 -19.86 -10.44
C ILE A 297 17.63 -21.20 -9.72
N PRO A 298 17.47 -21.27 -8.38
CA PRO A 298 17.69 -22.52 -7.68
C PRO A 298 16.74 -23.59 -8.22
N VAL A 299 17.28 -24.78 -8.47
CA VAL A 299 16.49 -25.94 -8.89
C VAL A 299 16.40 -26.89 -7.70
N ILE A 300 15.21 -27.41 -7.41
CA ILE A 300 15.01 -28.48 -6.42
C ILE A 300 14.36 -29.65 -7.13
N GLN A 301 14.86 -30.85 -6.84
CA GLN A 301 14.24 -32.08 -7.27
C GLN A 301 13.34 -32.66 -6.19
N ILE A 302 12.08 -32.97 -6.53
CA ILE A 302 11.12 -33.61 -5.62
C ILE A 302 10.87 -35.02 -6.12
N ILE A 303 11.09 -36.01 -5.25
CA ILE A 303 10.92 -37.44 -5.57
C ILE A 303 9.69 -38.00 -4.86
N VAL A 304 8.75 -38.56 -5.64
CA VAL A 304 7.51 -39.19 -5.15
C VAL A 304 7.35 -40.60 -5.74
N GLU A 305 7.52 -41.64 -4.93
CA GLU A 305 7.71 -43.03 -5.41
C GLU A 305 8.82 -43.09 -6.50
N GLY A 306 8.90 -44.16 -7.29
CA GLY A 306 9.86 -44.28 -8.38
C GLY A 306 10.32 -45.71 -8.62
N GLY A 307 10.82 -45.97 -9.83
CA GLY A 307 11.54 -47.20 -10.17
C GLY A 307 13.05 -47.02 -10.06
N TYR A 308 13.80 -47.92 -10.68
CA TYR A 308 15.27 -47.84 -10.77
C TYR A 308 15.76 -46.60 -11.53
N ASP A 309 14.97 -46.09 -12.48
CA ASP A 309 15.23 -44.88 -13.27
C ASP A 309 15.37 -43.63 -12.41
N VAL A 310 14.56 -43.51 -11.36
CA VAL A 310 14.60 -42.39 -10.41
C VAL A 310 15.92 -42.35 -9.63
N LEU A 311 16.54 -43.50 -9.33
CA LEU A 311 17.85 -43.54 -8.66
C LEU A 311 18.97 -42.98 -9.54
N VAL A 312 18.92 -43.23 -10.85
CA VAL A 312 19.89 -42.67 -11.81
C VAL A 312 19.76 -41.15 -11.86
N GLN A 313 18.53 -40.64 -11.85
CA GLN A 313 18.25 -39.20 -11.85
C GLN A 313 18.64 -38.51 -10.54
N ALA A 314 18.41 -39.18 -9.40
CA ALA A 314 18.84 -38.69 -8.11
C ALA A 314 20.38 -38.55 -8.07
N ARG A 315 21.12 -39.56 -8.58
CA ARG A 315 22.58 -39.47 -8.72
C ARG A 315 22.98 -38.27 -9.58
N ASP A 316 22.39 -38.10 -10.76
CA ASP A 316 22.71 -36.98 -11.64
C ASP A 316 22.48 -35.63 -10.96
N SER A 317 21.41 -35.51 -10.20
CA SER A 317 21.07 -34.25 -9.51
C SER A 317 22.07 -33.94 -8.38
N VAL A 318 22.49 -34.95 -7.61
CA VAL A 318 23.54 -34.80 -6.58
C VAL A 318 24.91 -34.44 -7.19
N GLN A 319 25.22 -34.97 -8.37
CA GLN A 319 26.46 -34.61 -9.10
C GLN A 319 26.45 -33.14 -9.55
N HIS A 320 25.31 -32.64 -10.02
CA HIS A 320 25.13 -31.23 -10.40
C HIS A 320 24.85 -30.28 -9.21
N ASN A 321 25.00 -30.74 -7.96
CA ASN A 321 24.72 -29.97 -6.73
C ASN A 321 23.28 -29.45 -6.62
N ILE A 322 22.30 -30.21 -7.11
CA ILE A 322 20.87 -29.90 -7.01
C ILE A 322 20.30 -30.58 -5.75
N PRO A 323 19.65 -29.85 -4.83
CA PRO A 323 19.00 -30.44 -3.66
C PRO A 323 17.82 -31.32 -4.03
N ILE A 324 17.65 -32.40 -3.26
CA ILE A 324 16.62 -33.41 -3.43
C ILE A 324 15.76 -33.48 -2.17
N VAL A 325 14.45 -33.34 -2.36
CA VAL A 325 13.41 -33.56 -1.36
C VAL A 325 12.74 -34.91 -1.64
N VAL A 326 12.92 -35.86 -0.73
CA VAL A 326 12.36 -37.21 -0.83
C VAL A 326 11.07 -37.28 -0.01
N CYS A 327 9.94 -37.51 -0.67
CA CYS A 327 8.66 -37.73 0.01
C CYS A 327 8.58 -39.17 0.53
N SER A 328 8.91 -39.37 1.81
CA SER A 328 8.81 -40.66 2.50
C SER A 328 7.35 -41.14 2.60
N GLY A 329 7.17 -42.45 2.75
CA GLY A 329 5.86 -43.07 2.85
C GLY A 329 5.12 -43.19 1.52
N THR A 330 5.78 -42.88 0.40
CA THR A 330 5.21 -42.97 -0.97
C THR A 330 5.58 -44.27 -1.69
N GLY A 331 6.52 -45.06 -1.16
CA GLY A 331 6.82 -46.41 -1.65
C GLY A 331 8.03 -46.51 -2.60
N ARG A 332 8.44 -47.76 -2.89
CA ARG A 332 9.48 -48.12 -3.87
C ARG A 332 10.79 -47.32 -3.69
N ALA A 333 11.21 -46.52 -4.68
CA ALA A 333 12.51 -45.83 -4.67
C ALA A 333 12.60 -44.74 -3.59
N ALA A 334 11.49 -44.05 -3.30
CA ALA A 334 11.45 -43.03 -2.26
C ALA A 334 11.70 -43.62 -0.86
N ASN A 335 11.10 -44.77 -0.54
CA ASN A 335 11.33 -45.46 0.73
C ASN A 335 12.74 -46.07 0.81
N LEU A 336 13.31 -46.49 -0.31
CA LEU A 336 14.70 -46.95 -0.38
C LEU A 336 15.67 -45.81 -0.05
N LEU A 337 15.47 -44.63 -0.65
CA LEU A 337 16.26 -43.43 -0.38
C LEU A 337 16.08 -42.97 1.07
N ASP A 338 14.86 -42.96 1.60
CA ASP A 338 14.58 -42.63 3.00
C ASP A 338 15.36 -43.55 3.96
N ALA A 339 15.27 -44.88 3.77
CA ALA A 339 16.01 -45.83 4.59
C ALA A 339 17.53 -45.61 4.50
N ALA A 340 18.06 -45.40 3.29
CA ALA A 340 19.49 -45.16 3.07
C ALA A 340 19.99 -43.87 3.73
N ILE A 341 19.22 -42.77 3.63
CA ILE A 341 19.54 -41.48 4.24
C ILE A 341 19.49 -41.57 5.76
N ARG A 342 18.48 -42.26 6.33
CA ARG A 342 18.37 -42.48 7.78
C ARG A 342 19.54 -43.30 8.32
N PHE A 343 19.95 -44.36 7.63
CA PHE A 343 21.11 -45.16 8.04
C PHE A 343 22.41 -44.37 8.01
N ARG A 344 22.62 -43.52 6.99
CA ARG A 344 23.77 -42.62 6.99
C ARG A 344 23.70 -41.55 8.08
N GLY A 345 22.52 -41.15 8.52
CA GLY A 345 22.34 -40.20 9.62
C GLY A 345 22.79 -40.74 10.99
N GLN A 346 22.94 -42.06 11.13
CA GLN A 346 23.35 -42.71 12.38
C GLN A 346 24.87 -42.67 12.61
N ASP A 347 25.67 -42.54 11.55
CA ASP A 347 27.13 -42.56 11.60
C ASP A 347 27.70 -41.17 11.27
N GLU A 348 28.56 -40.61 12.14
CA GLU A 348 29.23 -39.32 11.89
C GLU A 348 30.22 -39.40 10.72
N VAL A 349 30.85 -40.57 10.53
CA VAL A 349 31.78 -40.87 9.43
C VAL A 349 31.23 -42.08 8.67
N PHE A 350 30.58 -41.83 7.53
CA PHE A 350 29.93 -42.86 6.72
C PHE A 350 30.80 -43.24 5.52
N GLU A 351 31.35 -44.46 5.53
CA GLU A 351 32.11 -45.03 4.41
C GLU A 351 31.27 -46.03 3.58
N ASP A 352 30.55 -46.94 4.24
CA ASP A 352 29.71 -47.95 3.59
C ASP A 352 28.61 -48.44 4.56
N PHE A 353 27.56 -49.08 4.02
CA PHE A 353 26.47 -49.66 4.80
C PHE A 353 26.90 -50.96 5.49
N THR A 354 26.46 -51.16 6.73
CA THR A 354 26.66 -52.42 7.47
C THR A 354 25.95 -53.59 6.78
N PRO A 355 26.43 -54.85 6.96
CA PRO A 355 25.83 -56.01 6.30
C PRO A 355 24.34 -56.23 6.64
N SER A 356 23.89 -55.83 7.83
CA SER A 356 22.46 -55.86 8.22
C SER A 356 21.63 -54.82 7.47
N GLN A 357 22.14 -53.59 7.33
CA GLN A 357 21.52 -52.52 6.54
C GLN A 357 21.48 -52.88 5.05
N LYS A 358 22.57 -53.42 4.49
CA LYS A 358 22.62 -53.91 3.10
C LYS A 358 21.55 -54.94 2.82
N LYS A 359 21.35 -55.92 3.71
CA LYS A 359 20.29 -56.93 3.57
C LYS A 359 18.87 -56.34 3.56
N ARG A 360 18.63 -55.28 4.36
CA ARG A 360 17.34 -54.56 4.39
C ARG A 360 17.13 -53.74 3.11
N LEU A 361 18.17 -53.03 2.64
CA LEU A 361 18.15 -52.28 1.39
C LEU A 361 18.01 -53.22 0.18
N GLU A 362 18.65 -54.38 0.18
CA GLU A 362 18.56 -55.42 -0.86
C GLU A 362 17.12 -55.88 -1.03
N LYS A 363 16.40 -56.13 0.08
CA LYS A 363 14.99 -56.54 0.04
C LYS A 363 14.10 -55.50 -0.65
N ILE A 364 14.35 -54.21 -0.41
CA ILE A 364 13.61 -53.10 -1.03
C ILE A 364 14.03 -52.94 -2.50
N LEU A 365 15.33 -53.04 -2.79
CA LEU A 365 15.91 -52.92 -4.13
C LEU A 365 15.47 -54.06 -5.06
N GLN A 366 15.33 -55.29 -4.55
CA GLN A 366 14.75 -56.41 -5.29
C GLN A 366 13.29 -56.14 -5.72
N GLY A 367 12.55 -55.32 -4.96
CA GLY A 367 11.19 -54.89 -5.33
C GLY A 367 11.15 -53.84 -6.46
N LEU A 368 12.28 -53.21 -6.80
CA LEU A 368 12.40 -52.19 -7.84
C LEU A 368 12.81 -52.74 -9.21
N THR A 369 13.47 -53.89 -9.23
CA THR A 369 13.99 -54.52 -10.45
C THR A 369 13.11 -55.68 -10.90
N ASP A 370 12.89 -55.83 -12.21
CA ASP A 370 12.33 -57.06 -12.77
C ASP A 370 13.22 -58.25 -12.41
N LYS A 371 12.60 -59.40 -12.09
CA LYS A 371 13.20 -60.60 -11.45
C LYS A 371 14.42 -61.24 -12.14
N GLU A 372 14.92 -60.69 -13.25
CA GLU A 372 15.87 -61.37 -14.14
C GLU A 372 17.29 -60.75 -14.22
N LYS A 373 17.66 -59.73 -13.42
CA LYS A 373 18.99 -59.08 -13.54
C LYS A 373 19.75 -58.89 -12.23
N ALA A 374 20.56 -59.88 -11.86
CA ALA A 374 21.51 -59.78 -10.74
C ALA A 374 22.52 -58.62 -10.87
N LYS A 375 22.94 -58.28 -12.11
CA LYS A 375 23.83 -57.13 -12.41
C LYS A 375 23.23 -55.75 -12.08
N SER A 376 21.91 -55.66 -11.86
CA SER A 376 21.24 -54.40 -11.52
C SER A 376 21.28 -54.10 -10.02
N LEU A 377 21.51 -55.11 -9.16
CA LEU A 377 21.58 -54.94 -7.70
C LEU A 377 22.90 -54.26 -7.29
N GLU A 378 24.05 -54.76 -7.74
CA GLU A 378 25.36 -54.15 -7.45
C GLU A 378 25.44 -52.70 -7.91
N LYS A 379 24.97 -52.43 -9.14
CA LYS A 379 24.88 -51.05 -9.68
C LYS A 379 23.91 -50.18 -8.88
N GLY A 380 22.80 -50.74 -8.38
CA GLY A 380 21.87 -50.01 -7.52
C GLY A 380 22.50 -49.56 -6.21
N PHE A 381 23.31 -50.42 -5.58
CA PHE A 381 24.08 -50.06 -4.38
C PHE A 381 25.15 -49.01 -4.65
N GLU A 382 25.86 -49.12 -5.77
CA GLU A 382 26.83 -48.10 -6.20
C GLU A 382 26.17 -46.72 -6.36
N LEU A 383 24.98 -46.68 -6.98
CA LEU A 383 24.20 -45.43 -7.12
C LEU A 383 23.76 -44.87 -5.76
N LEU A 384 23.27 -45.72 -4.85
CA LEU A 384 22.87 -45.29 -3.51
C LEU A 384 24.04 -44.69 -2.72
N LEU A 385 25.21 -45.34 -2.79
CA LEU A 385 26.41 -44.87 -2.09
C LEU A 385 26.85 -43.50 -2.62
N GLN A 386 26.80 -43.28 -3.94
CA GLN A 386 27.10 -41.98 -4.56
C GLN A 386 26.11 -40.88 -4.15
N ILE A 387 24.82 -41.19 -4.01
CA ILE A 387 23.80 -40.23 -3.59
C ILE A 387 24.03 -39.80 -2.14
N VAL A 388 24.24 -40.77 -1.25
CA VAL A 388 24.26 -40.58 0.21
C VAL A 388 25.54 -39.90 0.71
N GLN A 389 26.61 -39.85 -0.10
CA GLN A 389 27.86 -39.14 0.21
C GLN A 389 27.68 -37.64 0.47
N LYS A 390 26.66 -36.98 -0.11
CA LYS A 390 26.40 -35.53 0.08
C LYS A 390 25.10 -35.29 0.88
N PRO A 391 25.13 -35.34 2.21
CA PRO A 391 23.93 -35.21 3.04
C PRO A 391 23.28 -33.82 3.02
N ASN A 392 24.05 -32.77 2.72
CA ASN A 392 23.55 -31.39 2.74
C ASN A 392 22.53 -31.14 1.62
N LEU A 393 22.54 -31.95 0.58
CA LEU A 393 21.61 -31.88 -0.55
C LEU A 393 20.37 -32.77 -0.37
N LEU A 394 20.33 -33.61 0.67
CA LEU A 394 19.26 -34.58 0.87
C LEU A 394 18.38 -34.14 2.04
N ASN A 395 17.08 -34.01 1.78
CA ASN A 395 16.06 -33.76 2.78
C ASN A 395 14.91 -34.76 2.63
N ILE A 396 14.39 -35.23 3.77
CA ILE A 396 13.27 -36.18 3.84
C ILE A 396 12.04 -35.43 4.34
N VAL A 397 10.90 -35.68 3.71
CA VAL A 397 9.60 -35.17 4.14
C VAL A 397 8.64 -36.35 4.23
N ASP A 398 8.04 -36.58 5.39
CA ASP A 398 6.95 -37.54 5.52
C ASP A 398 5.61 -36.85 5.25
N LEU A 399 4.97 -37.20 4.13
CA LEU A 399 3.66 -36.66 3.74
C LEU A 399 2.52 -37.10 4.68
N GLY A 400 2.76 -38.04 5.60
CA GLY A 400 1.80 -38.46 6.62
C GLY A 400 1.81 -37.57 7.88
N GLN A 401 2.95 -36.94 8.18
CA GLN A 401 3.11 -35.99 9.27
C GLN A 401 2.64 -34.59 8.82
N SER A 402 2.19 -33.76 9.76
CA SER A 402 1.69 -32.39 9.52
C SER A 402 2.76 -31.40 9.04
N ALA A 403 3.90 -31.88 8.54
CA ALA A 403 4.95 -31.03 8.01
C ALA A 403 4.54 -30.49 6.62
N ASP A 404 4.43 -29.17 6.51
CA ASP A 404 4.11 -28.53 5.24
C ASP A 404 5.27 -28.69 4.24
N LEU A 405 4.97 -29.29 3.09
CA LEU A 405 5.94 -29.59 2.02
C LEU A 405 6.65 -28.33 1.50
N ASP A 406 5.98 -27.17 1.51
CA ASP A 406 6.56 -25.89 1.07
C ASP A 406 7.71 -25.42 1.98
N SER A 407 7.57 -25.55 3.29
CA SER A 407 8.59 -25.20 4.28
C SER A 407 9.80 -26.12 4.17
N ALA A 408 9.57 -27.42 3.88
CA ALA A 408 10.66 -28.36 3.64
C ALA A 408 11.42 -28.10 2.33
N ILE A 409 10.72 -27.69 1.26
CA ILE A 409 11.31 -27.25 0.00
C ILE A 409 12.23 -26.04 0.24
N LEU A 410 11.78 -25.06 1.01
CA LEU A 410 12.57 -23.86 1.33
C LEU A 410 13.75 -24.18 2.25
N TYR A 411 13.54 -25.01 3.27
CA TYR A 411 14.61 -25.49 4.14
C TYR A 411 15.70 -26.25 3.36
N ALA A 412 15.33 -27.04 2.35
CA ALA A 412 16.30 -27.72 1.48
C ALA A 412 17.20 -26.74 0.73
N LEU A 413 16.66 -25.62 0.24
CA LEU A 413 17.47 -24.57 -0.40
C LEU A 413 18.44 -23.93 0.57
N ILE A 414 17.95 -23.58 1.76
CA ILE A 414 18.73 -22.90 2.79
C ILE A 414 19.89 -23.82 3.22
N LYS A 415 19.60 -25.08 3.57
CA LYS A 415 20.60 -26.09 3.99
C LYS A 415 21.68 -26.36 2.94
N THR A 416 21.38 -26.17 1.65
CA THR A 416 22.34 -26.41 0.56
C THR A 416 23.51 -25.43 0.57
N SER A 417 23.28 -24.20 1.03
CA SER A 417 24.32 -23.17 1.10
C SER A 417 25.17 -23.31 2.37
N ALA A 418 26.49 -23.26 2.23
CA ALA A 418 27.42 -23.42 3.36
C ALA A 418 27.56 -22.14 4.21
N GLU A 419 27.37 -20.96 3.61
CA GLU A 419 27.47 -19.68 4.32
C GLU A 419 26.13 -19.23 4.89
N PRO A 420 26.06 -18.82 6.18
CA PRO A 420 24.83 -18.32 6.80
C PRO A 420 24.31 -17.03 6.14
N PHE A 421 25.17 -16.26 5.47
CA PHE A 421 24.76 -15.08 4.70
C PHE A 421 23.83 -15.44 3.54
N ASP A 422 24.23 -16.44 2.75
CA ASP A 422 23.44 -16.89 1.59
C ASP A 422 22.13 -17.53 2.05
N GLN A 423 22.14 -18.23 3.19
CA GLN A 423 20.95 -18.78 3.84
C GLN A 423 19.92 -17.70 4.17
N ILE A 424 20.35 -16.61 4.82
CA ILE A 424 19.47 -15.48 5.16
C ILE A 424 19.03 -14.74 3.90
N HIS A 425 19.91 -14.56 2.91
CA HIS A 425 19.57 -13.91 1.65
C HIS A 425 18.50 -14.68 0.86
N ILE A 426 18.60 -16.02 0.83
CA ILE A 426 17.59 -16.90 0.24
C ILE A 426 16.28 -16.78 1.02
N ALA A 427 16.31 -16.85 2.35
CA ALA A 427 15.13 -16.71 3.20
C ALA A 427 14.42 -15.37 3.00
N LEU A 428 15.18 -14.27 2.84
CA LEU A 428 14.67 -12.93 2.56
C LEU A 428 13.93 -12.86 1.23
N LYS A 429 14.49 -13.46 0.16
CA LYS A 429 13.81 -13.53 -1.14
C LYS A 429 12.47 -14.25 -1.05
N PHE A 430 12.39 -15.27 -0.19
CA PHE A 430 11.19 -16.09 0.00
C PHE A 430 10.25 -15.60 1.11
N ASP A 431 10.59 -14.52 1.82
CA ASP A 431 9.81 -13.94 2.93
C ASP A 431 9.53 -14.91 4.08
N ARG A 432 10.53 -15.70 4.45
CA ARG A 432 10.43 -16.69 5.53
C ARG A 432 11.38 -16.36 6.68
N VAL A 433 10.98 -15.38 7.50
CA VAL A 433 11.72 -14.98 8.72
C VAL A 433 11.68 -16.08 9.79
N ASP A 434 10.58 -16.81 9.85
CA ASP A 434 10.36 -17.97 10.72
C ASP A 434 11.50 -19.00 10.63
N ILE A 435 11.88 -19.39 9.41
CA ILE A 435 12.97 -20.37 9.19
C ILE A 435 14.32 -19.84 9.71
N VAL A 436 14.54 -18.53 9.65
CA VAL A 436 15.76 -17.88 10.15
C VAL A 436 15.80 -17.92 11.67
N ARG A 437 14.67 -17.61 12.33
CA ARG A 437 14.52 -17.61 13.79
C ARG A 437 14.58 -19.02 14.38
N GLU A 438 13.88 -20.00 13.80
CA GLU A 438 13.85 -21.39 14.28
C GLU A 438 15.23 -22.05 14.24
N ASN A 439 16.00 -21.81 13.17
CA ASN A 439 17.33 -22.40 12.98
C ASN A 439 18.44 -21.63 13.71
N GLY A 440 18.12 -20.52 14.38
CA GLY A 440 19.08 -19.66 15.07
C GLY A 440 20.18 -19.11 14.14
N LEU A 441 19.84 -18.85 12.87
CA LEU A 441 20.79 -18.36 11.86
C LEU A 441 21.25 -16.93 12.15
N ASP A 442 20.37 -16.14 12.77
CA ASP A 442 20.65 -14.83 13.34
C ASP A 442 21.85 -14.87 14.31
N LYS A 443 21.88 -15.85 15.22
CA LYS A 443 22.94 -16.02 16.23
C LYS A 443 24.22 -16.60 15.65
N ARG A 444 24.14 -17.43 14.61
CA ARG A 444 25.30 -18.05 13.94
C ARG A 444 26.00 -17.09 12.96
N PHE A 445 25.30 -16.05 12.51
CA PHE A 445 25.82 -15.10 11.54
C PHE A 445 26.72 -14.04 12.20
N ASN A 446 28.03 -14.17 12.00
CA ASN A 446 28.98 -13.11 12.36
C ASN A 446 28.91 -11.97 11.32
N ALA A 447 28.07 -10.98 11.62
CA ALA A 447 27.73 -9.90 10.70
C ALA A 447 28.94 -9.03 10.33
N ARG A 448 29.39 -9.12 9.07
CA ARG A 448 30.22 -8.06 8.47
C ARG A 448 29.32 -6.89 8.09
N ARG A 449 29.72 -5.66 8.44
CA ARG A 449 28.91 -4.44 8.22
C ARG A 449 28.33 -4.34 6.80
N GLY A 450 29.14 -4.56 5.76
CA GLY A 450 28.68 -4.46 4.37
C GLY A 450 27.63 -5.50 3.97
N GLN A 451 27.60 -6.67 4.62
CA GLN A 451 26.60 -7.72 4.37
C GLN A 451 25.24 -7.34 4.99
N LEU A 452 25.22 -6.78 6.19
CA LEU A 452 24.00 -6.35 6.86
C LEU A 452 23.34 -5.16 6.13
N GLU A 453 24.15 -4.21 5.65
CA GLU A 453 23.67 -3.11 4.81
C GLU A 453 23.09 -3.62 3.48
N PHE A 454 23.64 -4.69 2.90
CA PHE A 454 23.09 -5.30 1.69
C PHE A 454 21.72 -5.95 1.95
N LEU A 455 21.59 -6.74 3.02
CA LEU A 455 20.33 -7.37 3.42
C LEU A 455 19.25 -6.33 3.70
N MET A 456 19.59 -5.24 4.41
CA MET A 456 18.65 -4.14 4.64
C MET A 456 18.17 -3.50 3.33
N ASN A 457 19.08 -3.18 2.40
CA ASN A 457 18.67 -2.60 1.10
C ASN A 457 17.72 -3.52 0.33
N LEU A 458 17.98 -4.83 0.35
CA LEU A 458 17.13 -5.80 -0.34
C LEU A 458 15.76 -5.94 0.33
N ALA A 459 15.73 -6.04 1.67
CA ALA A 459 14.48 -6.12 2.44
C ALA A 459 13.60 -4.88 2.22
N LEU A 460 14.21 -3.70 2.18
CA LEU A 460 13.52 -2.46 1.84
C LEU A 460 12.95 -2.53 0.42
N VAL A 461 13.74 -2.81 -0.61
CA VAL A 461 13.25 -2.79 -2.01
C VAL A 461 12.12 -3.80 -2.24
N GLU A 462 12.26 -5.02 -1.70
CA GLU A 462 11.29 -6.13 -1.86
C GLU A 462 10.08 -6.05 -0.92
N ASN A 463 9.97 -5.00 -0.09
CA ASN A 463 8.86 -4.77 0.85
C ASN A 463 8.68 -5.91 1.89
N ARG A 464 9.77 -6.28 2.58
CA ARG A 464 9.75 -7.33 3.63
C ARG A 464 9.94 -6.72 5.04
N PRO A 465 8.87 -6.30 5.73
CA PRO A 465 8.98 -5.58 7.01
C PRO A 465 9.59 -6.43 8.13
N ASP A 466 9.23 -7.72 8.22
CA ASP A 466 9.71 -8.61 9.28
C ASP A 466 11.23 -8.84 9.18
N PHE A 467 11.76 -8.87 7.95
CA PHE A 467 13.22 -8.91 7.73
C PHE A 467 13.90 -7.58 8.09
N VAL A 468 13.22 -6.45 7.91
CA VAL A 468 13.76 -5.14 8.32
C VAL A 468 13.88 -5.10 9.84
N GLU A 469 12.86 -5.57 10.57
CA GLU A 469 12.90 -5.72 12.03
C GLU A 469 14.03 -6.64 12.47
N LEU A 470 14.13 -7.83 11.89
CA LEU A 470 15.22 -8.78 12.18
C LEU A 470 16.60 -8.16 11.96
N VAL A 471 16.81 -7.44 10.86
CA VAL A 471 18.11 -6.82 10.56
C VAL A 471 18.44 -5.67 11.54
N LEU A 472 17.43 -4.98 12.08
CA LEU A 472 17.60 -4.00 13.15
C LEU A 472 17.97 -4.66 14.48
N GLU A 473 17.33 -5.79 14.83
CA GLU A 473 17.67 -6.62 16.00
C GLU A 473 19.11 -7.13 15.93
N MET A 474 19.60 -7.45 14.74
CA MET A 474 20.99 -7.84 14.47
C MET A 474 22.01 -6.70 14.64
N GLY A 475 21.57 -5.48 14.97
CA GLY A 475 22.43 -4.35 15.37
C GLY A 475 22.84 -3.40 14.24
N LEU A 476 22.04 -3.27 13.18
CA LEU A 476 22.31 -2.28 12.12
C LEU A 476 22.10 -0.84 12.62
N ASP A 477 23.14 -0.01 12.57
CA ASP A 477 23.02 1.43 12.82
C ASP A 477 22.39 2.15 11.62
N VAL A 478 21.13 2.58 11.79
CA VAL A 478 20.32 3.24 10.76
C VAL A 478 20.84 4.64 10.43
N ASN A 479 21.38 5.37 11.41
CA ASN A 479 21.89 6.74 11.21
C ASN A 479 23.05 6.78 10.23
N ARG A 480 23.91 5.75 10.25
CA ARG A 480 25.00 5.60 9.30
C ARG A 480 24.57 4.91 8.01
N PHE A 481 23.55 4.06 8.09
CA PHE A 481 23.03 3.35 6.92
C PHE A 481 22.37 4.33 5.93
N VAL A 482 21.45 5.17 6.38
CA VAL A 482 20.66 6.03 5.49
C VAL A 482 21.47 7.27 5.09
N ASN A 483 22.01 7.24 3.88
CA ASN A 483 22.72 8.34 3.25
C ASN A 483 21.99 8.80 1.98
N HIS A 484 22.27 10.02 1.51
CA HIS A 484 21.68 10.57 0.27
C HIS A 484 21.76 9.62 -0.94
N ILE A 485 22.87 8.90 -1.09
CA ILE A 485 23.06 7.93 -2.19
C ILE A 485 22.09 6.75 -2.07
N ARG A 486 21.90 6.23 -0.85
CA ARG A 486 21.00 5.10 -0.60
C ARG A 486 19.54 5.52 -0.70
N LEU A 487 19.19 6.70 -0.18
CA LEU A 487 17.84 7.24 -0.33
C LEU A 487 17.48 7.41 -1.83
N ARG A 488 18.42 7.98 -2.61
CA ARG A 488 18.28 8.07 -4.07
C ARG A 488 18.15 6.70 -4.74
N TYR A 489 18.90 5.70 -4.26
CA TYR A 489 18.79 4.32 -4.73
C TYR A 489 17.39 3.73 -4.43
N LEU A 490 16.84 3.95 -3.24
CA LEU A 490 15.52 3.45 -2.85
C LEU A 490 14.40 4.05 -3.71
N TYR A 491 14.39 5.36 -3.94
CA TYR A 491 13.37 6.00 -4.80
C TYR A 491 13.40 5.50 -6.26
N ASN A 492 14.56 5.07 -6.76
CA ASN A 492 14.72 4.68 -8.15
C ASN A 492 14.51 3.17 -8.41
N ASN A 493 14.72 2.30 -7.43
CA ASN A 493 14.68 0.84 -7.61
C ASN A 493 13.40 0.15 -7.11
N THR A 494 12.45 0.88 -6.53
CA THR A 494 11.16 0.30 -6.10
C THR A 494 10.22 0.02 -7.28
N SER A 495 9.52 -1.12 -7.26
CA SER A 495 8.65 -1.59 -8.35
C SER A 495 7.32 -0.84 -8.50
N GLU A 496 6.80 -0.20 -7.43
CA GLU A 496 5.44 0.36 -7.35
C GLU A 496 5.41 1.87 -7.66
N THR A 497 5.75 2.25 -8.88
CA THR A 497 5.95 3.66 -9.25
C THR A 497 4.70 4.39 -9.78
N GLU A 498 3.57 3.70 -9.96
CA GLU A 498 2.39 4.25 -10.65
C GLU A 498 1.72 5.39 -9.87
N ILE A 499 1.57 5.25 -8.55
CA ILE A 499 0.98 6.28 -7.68
C ILE A 499 1.86 7.53 -7.68
N LEU A 500 3.16 7.36 -7.46
CA LEU A 500 4.11 8.46 -7.46
C LEU A 500 4.19 9.19 -8.81
N LYS A 501 4.20 8.45 -9.93
CA LYS A 501 4.15 9.03 -11.28
C LYS A 501 2.88 9.84 -11.50
N THR A 502 1.75 9.36 -11.00
CA THR A 502 0.46 10.06 -11.09
C THR A 502 0.49 11.36 -10.28
N CYS A 503 1.04 11.34 -9.07
CA CYS A 503 1.21 12.52 -8.23
C CYS A 503 2.16 13.55 -8.86
N LEU A 504 3.28 13.11 -9.44
CA LEU A 504 4.23 13.99 -10.14
C LEU A 504 3.60 14.67 -11.36
N LYS A 505 2.79 13.94 -12.14
CA LYS A 505 2.01 14.51 -13.26
C LYS A 505 1.00 15.55 -12.78
N ALA A 506 0.27 15.25 -11.69
CA ALA A 506 -0.71 16.17 -11.13
C ALA A 506 -0.07 17.48 -10.62
N CYS A 507 1.16 17.41 -10.11
CA CYS A 507 1.91 18.59 -9.64
C CYS A 507 2.70 19.32 -10.74
N ASN A 508 2.56 18.93 -12.01
CA ASN A 508 3.33 19.48 -13.14
C ASN A 508 4.87 19.46 -12.95
N LEU A 509 5.38 18.46 -12.23
CA LEU A 509 6.82 18.30 -12.01
C LEU A 509 7.44 17.51 -13.19
N PRO A 510 8.66 17.88 -13.63
CA PRO A 510 9.27 17.23 -14.79
C PRO A 510 9.57 15.76 -14.49
N LEU A 511 8.86 14.86 -15.17
CA LEU A 511 9.26 13.46 -15.32
C LEU A 511 10.38 13.42 -16.35
N GLN A 512 11.54 12.89 -15.98
CA GLN A 512 12.65 12.74 -16.92
C GLN A 512 12.31 11.56 -17.85
N ASP A 513 11.64 11.85 -18.97
CA ASP A 513 11.13 10.84 -19.91
C ASP A 513 12.27 9.98 -20.49
N ILE A 514 12.28 8.69 -20.12
CA ILE A 514 13.25 7.67 -20.55
C ILE A 514 13.20 7.45 -22.09
N SER A 515 12.08 7.78 -22.73
CA SER A 515 11.84 7.52 -24.17
C SER A 515 12.60 8.46 -25.12
N LEU A 516 12.80 9.73 -24.74
CA LEU A 516 13.53 10.72 -25.55
C LEU A 516 15.05 10.49 -25.53
N ARG A 517 15.59 9.83 -24.49
CA ARG A 517 17.03 9.53 -24.37
C ARG A 517 17.51 8.35 -25.20
N LYS A 518 16.65 7.37 -25.52
CA LYS A 518 17.02 6.29 -26.47
C LYS A 518 17.42 6.83 -27.85
N ARG A 519 16.87 7.96 -28.29
CA ARG A 519 17.30 8.66 -29.52
C ARG A 519 18.66 9.34 -29.36
N ASN A 520 18.95 9.92 -28.20
CA ASN A 520 20.24 10.55 -27.90
C ASN A 520 21.35 9.52 -27.62
N LEU A 521 21.02 8.29 -27.21
CA LEU A 521 21.98 7.20 -27.01
C LEU A 521 22.57 6.69 -28.34
N VAL A 522 21.77 6.67 -29.41
CA VAL A 522 22.24 6.35 -30.77
C VAL A 522 23.17 7.46 -31.29
N ALA A 523 22.86 8.72 -30.99
CA ALA A 523 23.71 9.86 -31.32
C ALA A 523 25.04 9.85 -30.52
N ALA A 524 25.00 9.48 -29.23
CA ALA A 524 26.21 9.36 -28.39
C ALA A 524 27.10 8.18 -28.83
N GLY A 525 26.54 7.03 -29.23
CA GLY A 525 27.31 5.92 -29.81
C GLY A 525 27.92 6.23 -31.19
N LEU A 526 27.32 7.15 -31.95
CA LEU A 526 27.87 7.70 -33.18
C LEU A 526 29.06 8.64 -32.92
N VAL A 527 28.99 9.43 -31.85
CA VAL A 527 30.10 10.28 -31.38
C VAL A 527 31.25 9.42 -30.82
N GLU A 528 30.94 8.32 -30.13
CA GLU A 528 31.92 7.34 -29.62
C GLU A 528 32.78 6.75 -30.74
N LYS A 529 32.16 6.35 -31.87
CA LYS A 529 32.89 5.86 -33.06
C LYS A 529 33.68 6.92 -33.83
N ALA A 530 33.38 8.20 -33.64
CA ALA A 530 34.05 9.30 -34.32
C ALA A 530 35.28 9.83 -33.55
N ILE A 531 35.36 9.57 -32.24
CA ILE A 531 36.44 10.06 -31.37
C ILE A 531 37.68 9.16 -31.42
N ASP A 532 37.51 7.84 -31.58
CA ASP A 532 38.63 6.89 -31.68
C ASP A 532 39.63 7.20 -32.83
N PRO A 533 39.21 7.49 -34.08
CA PRO A 533 40.16 7.86 -35.14
C PRO A 533 40.72 9.28 -34.97
N MET A 534 40.07 10.15 -34.20
CA MET A 534 40.51 11.52 -33.95
C MET A 534 41.60 11.59 -32.86
N ALA A 535 41.62 10.60 -31.95
CA ALA A 535 42.63 10.47 -30.90
C ALA A 535 43.98 9.96 -31.43
N GLU A 536 44.00 9.13 -32.47
CA GLU A 536 45.24 8.67 -33.12
C GLU A 536 45.93 9.78 -33.95
N MET A 537 45.16 10.74 -34.47
CA MET A 537 45.67 11.81 -35.35
C MET A 537 46.40 12.94 -34.60
N ILE A 538 46.29 13.02 -33.26
CA ILE A 538 46.87 14.09 -32.42
C ILE A 538 48.02 13.55 -31.55
N MET A 539 48.86 12.67 -32.11
CA MET A 539 50.11 12.20 -31.48
C MET A 539 51.27 13.13 -31.88
N GLY A 540 51.41 14.26 -31.18
CA GLY A 540 52.57 15.15 -31.23
C GLY A 540 53.05 15.51 -29.80
N PRO A 541 54.36 15.66 -29.55
CA PRO A 541 54.96 15.38 -28.23
C PRO A 541 54.83 16.50 -27.16
N ASN A 542 54.07 17.58 -27.37
CA ASN A 542 54.07 18.73 -26.45
C ASN A 542 52.66 19.21 -26.08
N SER A 543 52.01 18.60 -25.09
CA SER A 543 50.91 19.21 -24.29
C SER A 543 50.44 18.31 -23.14
N SER A 544 51.24 18.16 -22.09
CA SER A 544 50.95 17.32 -20.91
C SER A 544 49.79 17.85 -20.03
N SER A 545 49.49 19.15 -20.10
CA SER A 545 48.45 19.79 -19.28
C SER A 545 47.03 19.68 -19.86
N LYS A 546 46.88 19.52 -21.18
CA LYS A 546 45.57 19.25 -21.82
C LYS A 546 45.15 17.79 -21.69
N LEU A 547 46.11 16.85 -21.57
CA LEU A 547 45.85 15.42 -21.41
C LEU A 547 45.32 15.07 -20.00
N PHE A 548 45.71 15.82 -18.96
CA PHE A 548 45.14 15.67 -17.63
C PHE A 548 43.69 16.16 -17.56
N VAL A 549 43.39 17.30 -18.21
CA VAL A 549 42.01 17.81 -18.29
C VAL A 549 41.13 16.89 -19.13
N LEU A 550 41.62 16.41 -20.29
CA LEU A 550 40.89 15.43 -21.09
C LEU A 550 40.74 14.07 -20.40
N SER A 551 41.76 13.55 -19.71
CA SER A 551 41.61 12.30 -18.96
C SER A 551 40.71 12.46 -17.71
N THR A 552 40.64 13.65 -17.13
CA THR A 552 39.71 13.96 -16.02
C THR A 552 38.28 14.14 -16.54
N VAL A 553 38.09 14.76 -17.71
CA VAL A 553 36.80 14.90 -18.39
C VAL A 553 36.32 13.56 -18.94
N VAL A 554 37.22 12.73 -19.50
CA VAL A 554 36.94 11.36 -19.94
C VAL A 554 36.73 10.42 -18.74
N LYS A 555 37.40 10.63 -17.59
CA LYS A 555 37.06 9.92 -16.32
C LYS A 555 35.71 10.36 -15.76
N LYS A 556 35.33 11.65 -15.91
CA LYS A 556 33.99 12.17 -15.59
C LYS A 556 32.91 11.63 -16.54
N LEU A 557 33.21 11.43 -17.82
CA LEU A 557 32.32 10.83 -18.83
C LEU A 557 32.25 9.29 -18.71
N ARG A 558 33.35 8.62 -18.30
CA ARG A 558 33.40 7.17 -18.03
C ARG A 558 32.56 6.74 -16.85
N ARG A 559 32.38 7.61 -15.85
CA ARG A 559 31.43 7.38 -14.75
C ARG A 559 30.03 7.77 -15.21
N LYS A 560 29.39 6.91 -16.03
CA LYS A 560 27.95 6.99 -16.27
C LYS A 560 27.23 6.87 -14.91
N PRO A 561 26.56 7.91 -14.37
CA PRO A 561 25.60 7.65 -13.31
C PRO A 561 24.50 6.77 -13.90
N ARG A 562 24.08 5.73 -13.17
CA ARG A 562 22.83 5.01 -13.49
C ARG A 562 21.74 6.04 -13.76
N GLU A 563 20.97 5.81 -14.83
CA GLU A 563 19.95 6.74 -15.30
C GLU A 563 18.76 6.74 -14.33
N ASP A 564 18.85 7.55 -13.28
CA ASP A 564 17.77 7.73 -12.32
C ASP A 564 16.61 8.52 -12.94
N TRP A 565 15.39 8.04 -12.75
CA TRP A 565 14.18 8.66 -13.30
C TRP A 565 13.61 9.76 -12.38
N ILE A 566 14.03 9.79 -11.11
CA ILE A 566 13.69 10.83 -10.12
C ILE A 566 14.95 11.36 -9.42
N SER A 567 14.98 12.68 -9.24
CA SER A 567 15.94 13.37 -8.36
C SER A 567 15.33 13.66 -6.98
N LEU A 568 16.16 13.67 -5.93
CA LEU A 568 15.72 14.02 -4.57
C LEU A 568 15.11 15.44 -4.52
N ARG A 569 15.61 16.39 -5.31
CA ARG A 569 15.01 17.74 -5.40
C ARG A 569 13.58 17.72 -5.93
N THR A 570 13.29 16.85 -6.89
CA THR A 570 11.92 16.66 -7.39
C THR A 570 11.01 16.13 -6.28
N VAL A 571 11.52 15.21 -5.44
CA VAL A 571 10.79 14.69 -4.26
C VAL A 571 10.56 15.80 -3.23
N GLY A 572 11.57 16.62 -2.91
CA GLY A 572 11.41 17.75 -1.98
C GLY A 572 10.38 18.78 -2.45
N ARG A 573 10.37 19.12 -3.75
CA ARG A 573 9.33 19.98 -4.34
C ARG A 573 7.94 19.35 -4.26
N LEU A 574 7.83 18.05 -4.51
CA LEU A 574 6.57 17.32 -4.38
C LEU A 574 6.07 17.39 -2.94
N LEU A 575 6.93 17.11 -1.95
CA LEU A 575 6.57 17.17 -0.53
C LEU A 575 6.15 18.58 -0.11
N GLN A 576 6.84 19.62 -0.59
CA GLN A 576 6.49 21.01 -0.32
C GLN A 576 5.11 21.38 -0.89
N GLU A 577 4.76 20.92 -2.10
CA GLU A 577 3.42 21.17 -2.68
C GLU A 577 2.32 20.33 -2.00
N MET A 578 2.63 19.11 -1.54
CA MET A 578 1.64 18.23 -0.89
C MET A 578 1.36 18.66 0.56
N VAL A 579 2.41 18.84 1.36
CA VAL A 579 2.28 19.14 2.79
C VAL A 579 2.17 20.65 3.03
N GLY A 580 2.77 21.50 2.19
CA GLY A 580 2.72 22.96 2.34
C GLY A 580 3.71 23.54 3.36
N CYS A 581 4.48 22.69 4.05
CA CYS A 581 5.58 23.06 4.95
C CYS A 581 6.94 22.94 4.24
N SER A 582 7.94 23.69 4.70
CA SER A 582 9.32 23.50 4.25
C SER A 582 9.88 22.23 4.88
N PHE A 583 10.64 21.48 4.08
CA PHE A 583 11.37 20.30 4.54
C PHE A 583 12.86 20.65 4.61
N PRO A 584 13.61 20.04 5.55
CA PRO A 584 15.02 20.35 5.74
C PRO A 584 15.88 20.18 4.48
N ASP A 585 17.07 20.78 4.49
CA ASP A 585 18.03 20.91 3.38
C ASP A 585 18.36 19.61 2.62
N VAL A 586 18.01 18.43 3.15
CA VAL A 586 18.28 17.09 2.59
C VAL A 586 17.86 16.97 1.11
N TYR A 587 16.78 17.66 0.72
CA TYR A 587 16.23 17.61 -0.62
C TYR A 587 16.73 18.71 -1.57
N TRP A 588 17.34 19.77 -1.06
CA TRP A 588 17.60 20.99 -1.83
C TRP A 588 19.04 21.11 -2.33
N ASP A 589 19.98 20.41 -1.68
CA ASP A 589 21.41 20.57 -1.91
C ASP A 589 21.98 19.60 -2.97
N GLU A 590 22.58 20.13 -4.05
CA GLU A 590 23.15 19.36 -5.18
C GLU A 590 24.69 19.25 -5.11
N ALA A 591 25.32 19.76 -4.05
CA ALA A 591 26.77 19.86 -3.97
C ALA A 591 27.44 18.48 -3.82
N ILE A 592 28.21 18.10 -4.84
CA ILE A 592 29.07 16.89 -4.94
C ILE A 592 30.05 16.74 -3.75
N HIS A 593 30.28 17.79 -2.95
CA HIS A 593 31.23 17.82 -1.85
C HIS A 593 30.74 17.26 -0.51
N PHE A 594 29.46 16.88 -0.38
CA PHE A 594 28.85 16.52 0.91
C PHE A 594 28.38 15.06 1.04
N GLN A 595 28.95 14.12 0.26
CA GLN A 595 28.62 12.68 0.29
C GLN A 595 28.74 11.98 1.68
N ARG A 596 29.07 12.70 2.76
CA ARG A 596 29.19 12.24 4.14
C ARG A 596 28.34 13.02 5.18
N LYS A 597 27.48 13.98 4.82
CA LYS A 597 26.58 14.58 5.83
C LYS A 597 25.63 13.50 6.35
N VAL A 598 25.66 13.25 7.65
CA VAL A 598 24.74 12.33 8.31
C VAL A 598 23.35 12.95 8.25
N ILE A 599 22.36 12.18 7.80
CA ILE A 599 20.96 12.60 7.83
C ILE A 599 20.54 12.57 9.30
N LEU A 600 20.15 13.72 9.86
CA LEU A 600 19.80 13.86 11.28
C LEU A 600 18.64 12.95 11.70
N HIS A 601 17.67 12.73 10.80
CA HIS A 601 16.47 11.92 11.03
C HIS A 601 16.25 10.89 9.92
N PRO A 602 16.90 9.72 9.96
CA PRO A 602 16.83 8.74 8.88
C PRO A 602 15.49 8.00 8.81
N TYR A 603 14.85 7.72 9.96
CA TYR A 603 13.56 7.04 10.03
C TYR A 603 12.44 7.88 9.39
N ARG A 604 12.52 9.22 9.48
CA ARG A 604 11.60 10.13 8.78
C ARG A 604 11.66 9.91 7.27
N GLU A 605 12.86 9.86 6.70
CA GLU A 605 13.03 9.72 5.25
C GLU A 605 12.57 8.34 4.75
N LEU A 606 12.86 7.28 5.52
CA LEU A 606 12.36 5.93 5.23
C LEU A 606 10.83 5.85 5.35
N PHE A 607 10.24 6.53 6.34
CA PHE A 607 8.79 6.62 6.50
C PHE A 607 8.14 7.34 5.32
N ILE A 608 8.64 8.52 4.93
CA ILE A 608 8.10 9.28 3.79
C ILE A 608 8.20 8.46 2.50
N TRP A 609 9.32 7.77 2.29
CA TRP A 609 9.47 6.83 1.18
C TRP A 609 8.41 5.72 1.24
N ALA A 610 8.20 5.08 2.39
CA ALA A 610 7.22 4.01 2.55
C ALA A 610 5.76 4.49 2.28
N VAL A 611 5.40 5.70 2.72
CA VAL A 611 4.09 6.31 2.45
C VAL A 611 3.88 6.58 0.95
N LEU A 612 4.88 7.17 0.28
CA LEU A 612 4.79 7.50 -1.16
C LEU A 612 4.66 6.27 -2.06
N PHE A 613 5.16 5.12 -1.60
CA PHE A 613 5.10 3.84 -2.31
C PHE A 613 3.97 2.92 -1.83
N ASP A 614 3.06 3.39 -0.97
CA ASP A 614 1.90 2.61 -0.50
C ASP A 614 2.28 1.31 0.25
N ARG A 615 3.12 1.42 1.29
CA ARG A 615 3.62 0.27 2.07
C ARG A 615 3.18 0.32 3.54
N PRO A 616 1.95 -0.10 3.89
CA PRO A 616 1.36 0.16 5.21
C PRO A 616 2.10 -0.52 6.38
N GLN A 617 2.59 -1.75 6.19
CA GLN A 617 3.33 -2.47 7.24
C GLN A 617 4.68 -1.79 7.55
N MET A 618 5.38 -1.32 6.52
CA MET A 618 6.62 -0.56 6.66
C MET A 618 6.38 0.80 7.31
N VAL A 619 5.28 1.47 6.97
CA VAL A 619 4.85 2.74 7.58
C VAL A 619 4.61 2.55 9.08
N ALA A 620 3.90 1.50 9.49
CA ALA A 620 3.68 1.19 10.91
C ALA A 620 5.00 0.90 11.65
N LEU A 621 5.90 0.12 11.05
CA LEU A 621 7.22 -0.18 11.63
C LEU A 621 8.05 1.09 11.83
N PHE A 622 8.19 1.92 10.80
CA PHE A 622 8.97 3.15 10.91
C PHE A 622 8.34 4.20 11.81
N LEU A 623 7.01 4.20 11.96
CA LEU A 623 6.33 5.05 12.93
C LEU A 623 6.68 4.67 14.37
N ARG A 624 6.72 3.36 14.69
CA ARG A 624 7.10 2.85 16.02
C ARG A 624 8.56 3.16 16.38
N LEU A 625 9.44 3.19 15.37
CA LEU A 625 10.87 3.48 15.55
C LEU A 625 11.22 4.97 15.48
N ALA A 626 10.28 5.83 15.10
CA ALA A 626 10.54 7.25 14.91
C ALA A 626 10.77 7.98 16.24
N ARG A 627 11.60 9.02 16.18
CA ARG A 627 11.87 9.95 17.30
C ARG A 627 10.61 10.70 17.73
N GLU A 628 9.89 11.26 16.75
CA GLU A 628 8.61 11.96 16.94
C GLU A 628 7.51 11.27 16.14
N PRO A 629 6.81 10.26 16.71
CA PRO A 629 5.80 9.50 15.98
C PRO A 629 4.56 10.35 15.63
N VAL A 630 4.17 11.30 16.49
CA VAL A 630 2.94 12.10 16.28
C VAL A 630 3.06 13.02 15.07
N SER A 631 4.12 13.84 15.01
CA SER A 631 4.36 14.76 13.90
C SER A 631 4.56 14.00 12.58
N LEU A 632 5.35 12.92 12.61
CA LEU A 632 5.61 12.08 11.43
C LEU A 632 4.35 11.39 10.90
N GLY A 633 3.54 10.84 11.79
CA GLY A 633 2.28 10.23 11.42
C GLY A 633 1.31 11.23 10.77
N LEU A 634 1.22 12.46 11.29
CA LEU A 634 0.37 13.51 10.71
C LEU A 634 0.85 13.95 9.32
N ILE A 635 2.17 13.96 9.07
CA ILE A 635 2.74 14.13 7.71
C ILE A 635 2.25 13.01 6.80
N GLY A 636 2.27 11.75 7.26
CA GLY A 636 1.74 10.61 6.53
C GLY A 636 0.25 10.75 6.20
N CYS A 637 -0.57 11.20 7.16
CA CYS A 637 -2.00 11.46 6.94
C CYS A 637 -2.23 12.54 5.86
N ASN A 638 -1.42 13.60 5.85
CA ASN A 638 -1.49 14.65 4.84
C ASN A 638 -1.11 14.10 3.45
N LEU A 639 -0.04 13.32 3.36
CA LEU A 639 0.38 12.68 2.11
C LEU A 639 -0.71 11.77 1.54
N TYR A 640 -1.29 10.86 2.35
CA TYR A 640 -2.36 9.98 1.88
C TYR A 640 -3.61 10.76 1.43
N GLU A 641 -4.00 11.82 2.15
CA GLU A 641 -5.12 12.70 1.78
C GLU A 641 -4.90 13.37 0.41
N LYS A 642 -3.68 13.86 0.15
CA LYS A 642 -3.34 14.53 -1.12
C LYS A 642 -3.20 13.53 -2.26
N ILE A 643 -2.58 12.38 -2.01
CA ILE A 643 -2.49 11.28 -2.99
C ILE A 643 -3.91 10.87 -3.41
N ALA A 644 -4.83 10.67 -2.47
CA ALA A 644 -6.24 10.35 -2.76
C ALA A 644 -6.95 11.43 -3.60
N LYS A 645 -6.55 12.71 -3.47
CA LYS A 645 -7.08 13.82 -4.29
C LYS A 645 -6.49 13.86 -5.70
N TYR A 646 -5.22 13.48 -5.86
CA TYR A 646 -4.55 13.45 -7.17
C TYR A 646 -4.90 12.22 -8.01
N LEU A 647 -5.38 11.14 -7.39
CA LEU A 647 -5.86 9.97 -8.12
C LEU A 647 -7.06 10.32 -9.02
N PRO A 648 -7.14 9.74 -10.24
CA PRO A 648 -8.26 9.97 -11.15
C PRO A 648 -9.62 9.63 -10.51
N LEU A 649 -10.66 10.39 -10.87
CA LEU A 649 -12.02 10.20 -10.35
C LEU A 649 -12.61 8.80 -10.61
N TYR A 650 -12.14 8.09 -11.64
CA TYR A 650 -12.60 6.73 -11.95
C TYR A 650 -11.95 5.62 -11.11
N ASP A 651 -10.82 5.90 -10.44
CA ASP A 651 -10.13 4.92 -9.58
C ASP A 651 -10.67 5.02 -8.15
N THR A 652 -11.88 4.52 -7.94
CA THR A 652 -12.56 4.56 -6.64
C THR A 652 -11.88 3.66 -5.60
N ASP A 653 -11.38 2.50 -6.03
CA ASP A 653 -10.73 1.51 -5.17
C ASP A 653 -9.37 2.02 -4.67
N GLY A 654 -8.53 2.60 -5.55
CA GLY A 654 -7.28 3.22 -5.15
C GLY A 654 -7.47 4.37 -4.15
N ARG A 655 -8.49 5.21 -4.37
CA ARG A 655 -8.81 6.31 -3.43
C ARG A 655 -9.30 5.82 -2.09
N LEU A 656 -10.16 4.78 -2.07
CA LEU A 656 -10.65 4.18 -0.84
C LEU A 656 -9.52 3.55 -0.03
N ARG A 657 -8.57 2.87 -0.69
CA ARG A 657 -7.36 2.32 -0.03
C ARG A 657 -6.56 3.40 0.69
N MET A 658 -6.24 4.51 0.00
CA MET A 658 -5.47 5.62 0.58
C MET A 658 -6.19 6.26 1.78
N ILE A 659 -7.50 6.45 1.68
CA ILE A 659 -8.32 7.01 2.78
C ILE A 659 -8.35 6.03 3.96
N THR A 660 -8.47 4.73 3.70
CA THR A 660 -8.46 3.71 4.76
C THR A 660 -7.13 3.71 5.51
N GLN A 661 -6.01 3.79 4.79
CA GLN A 661 -4.68 3.88 5.39
C GLN A 661 -4.48 5.17 6.19
N LYS A 662 -4.96 6.30 5.68
CA LYS A 662 -4.99 7.56 6.45
C LYS A 662 -5.72 7.39 7.78
N LEU A 663 -6.90 6.76 7.78
CA LEU A 663 -7.71 6.57 8.99
C LEU A 663 -7.04 5.60 9.97
N GLN A 664 -6.37 4.56 9.49
CA GLN A 664 -5.58 3.66 10.33
C GLN A 664 -4.41 4.39 10.99
N LEU A 665 -3.71 5.23 10.23
CA LEU A 665 -2.60 6.04 10.73
C LEU A 665 -3.08 7.09 11.75
N GLU A 666 -4.21 7.76 11.47
CA GLU A 666 -4.84 8.71 12.40
C GLU A 666 -5.22 8.03 13.71
N ALA A 667 -5.78 6.81 13.66
CA ALA A 667 -6.13 6.05 14.85
C ALA A 667 -4.89 5.66 15.68
N ALA A 668 -3.79 5.25 15.03
CA ALA A 668 -2.55 4.90 15.72
C ALA A 668 -1.94 6.11 16.43
N ILE A 669 -1.91 7.28 15.78
CA ILE A 669 -1.39 8.52 16.37
C ILE A 669 -2.26 8.99 17.54
N LEU A 670 -3.59 8.90 17.39
CA LEU A 670 -4.53 9.29 18.43
C LEU A 670 -4.32 8.46 19.71
N GLN A 671 -4.10 7.15 19.58
CA GLN A 671 -3.75 6.31 20.73
C GLN A 671 -2.47 6.77 21.43
N VAL A 672 -1.42 7.13 20.68
CA VAL A 672 -0.17 7.65 21.26
C VAL A 672 -0.43 8.94 22.03
N VAL A 673 -1.20 9.88 21.47
CA VAL A 673 -1.50 11.17 22.12
C VAL A 673 -2.40 11.00 23.34
N ASP A 674 -3.40 10.11 23.30
CA ASP A 674 -4.26 9.83 24.45
C ASP A 674 -3.44 9.25 25.61
N ARG A 675 -2.48 8.36 25.33
CA ARG A 675 -1.55 7.84 26.36
C ARG A 675 -0.59 8.88 26.90
N CYS A 676 -0.11 9.81 26.06
CA CYS A 676 0.69 10.94 26.54
C CYS A 676 -0.15 11.85 27.44
N TYR A 677 -1.41 12.08 27.07
CA TYR A 677 -2.34 12.90 27.84
C TYR A 677 -2.68 12.27 29.19
N GLU A 678 -2.84 10.94 29.26
CA GLU A 678 -2.97 10.21 30.54
C GLU A 678 -1.74 10.33 31.43
N ALA A 679 -0.54 10.51 30.86
CA ALA A 679 0.71 10.60 31.60
C ALA A 679 1.00 12.01 32.12
N SER A 680 0.77 13.04 31.30
CA SER A 680 0.86 14.45 31.71
C SER A 680 0.06 15.32 30.75
N HIS A 681 -0.81 16.14 31.32
CA HIS A 681 -1.62 17.08 30.56
C HIS A 681 -0.78 18.25 30.05
N GLY A 682 0.09 18.81 30.90
CA GLY A 682 0.93 19.96 30.54
C GLY A 682 1.90 19.67 29.41
N LYS A 683 2.69 18.60 29.56
CA LYS A 683 3.70 18.18 28.56
C LYS A 683 3.04 17.80 27.22
N THR A 684 1.83 17.23 27.25
CA THR A 684 1.06 16.92 26.03
C THR A 684 0.53 18.17 25.33
N THR A 685 0.09 19.19 26.07
CA THR A 685 -0.30 20.47 25.44
C THR A 685 0.88 21.16 24.77
N TYR A 686 2.04 21.20 25.45
CA TYR A 686 3.27 21.71 24.88
C TYR A 686 3.69 20.92 23.63
N LEU A 687 3.55 19.59 23.65
CA LEU A 687 3.82 18.74 22.48
C LEU A 687 3.00 19.11 21.23
N LEU A 688 1.76 19.56 21.41
CA LEU A 688 0.86 19.89 20.30
C LEU A 688 1.10 21.29 19.72
N ASP A 689 1.49 22.27 20.56
CA ASP A 689 1.79 23.65 20.15
C ASP A 689 3.26 23.84 19.73
N ARG A 690 4.19 22.98 20.19
CA ARG A 690 5.60 23.08 19.76
C ARG A 690 5.74 22.91 18.26
N ARG A 691 6.72 23.63 17.70
CA ARG A 691 7.12 23.47 16.31
C ARG A 691 7.96 22.20 16.18
N SER A 692 7.52 21.26 15.37
CA SER A 692 8.22 19.99 15.19
C SER A 692 9.56 20.20 14.48
N GLU A 693 10.58 19.41 14.82
CA GLU A 693 11.87 19.36 14.10
C GLU A 693 11.75 18.63 12.75
N ASN A 694 10.72 17.78 12.59
CA ASN A 694 10.53 16.98 11.37
C ASN A 694 10.14 17.83 10.15
N THR A 695 9.47 18.96 10.39
CA THR A 695 9.03 19.94 9.40
C THR A 695 9.56 21.31 9.80
N ASP A 696 10.12 22.11 8.89
CA ASP A 696 10.63 23.44 9.27
C ASP A 696 9.48 24.39 9.68
N GLY A 697 9.12 24.36 10.96
CA GLY A 697 8.29 25.36 11.63
C GLY A 697 6.78 25.12 11.71
N CYS A 698 6.26 23.94 11.33
CA CYS A 698 4.83 23.60 11.45
C CYS A 698 4.49 22.95 12.80
N THR A 699 3.33 23.28 13.36
CA THR A 699 2.80 22.66 14.60
C THR A 699 2.02 21.38 14.31
N CYS A 700 1.85 20.51 15.30
CA CYS A 700 1.07 19.27 15.12
C CYS A 700 -0.40 19.57 14.79
N THR A 701 -0.99 20.60 15.39
CA THR A 701 -2.37 21.04 15.12
C THR A 701 -2.54 21.59 13.71
N GLU A 702 -1.55 22.32 13.18
CA GLU A 702 -1.52 22.77 11.78
C GLU A 702 -1.44 21.59 10.80
N LEU A 703 -0.58 20.61 11.05
CA LEU A 703 -0.45 19.42 10.21
C LEU A 703 -1.75 18.61 10.18
N ALA A 704 -2.37 18.40 11.35
CA ALA A 704 -3.65 17.71 11.46
C ALA A 704 -4.78 18.45 10.72
N ALA A 705 -4.78 19.79 10.77
CA ALA A 705 -5.76 20.62 10.08
C ALA A 705 -5.61 20.54 8.55
N GLN A 706 -4.38 20.59 8.04
CA GLN A 706 -4.09 20.44 6.61
C GLN A 706 -4.46 19.06 6.07
N ALA A 707 -4.25 18.02 6.88
CA ALA A 707 -4.62 16.65 6.56
C ALA A 707 -6.13 16.39 6.67
N HIS A 708 -6.93 17.31 7.24
CA HIS A 708 -8.34 17.08 7.60
C HIS A 708 -8.54 15.84 8.48
N CYS A 709 -7.76 15.72 9.56
CA CYS A 709 -7.90 14.65 10.57
C CYS A 709 -8.96 15.05 11.61
N LEU A 710 -10.23 14.68 11.35
CA LEU A 710 -11.36 15.07 12.19
C LEU A 710 -11.34 14.40 13.57
N LYS A 711 -10.93 13.12 13.66
CA LYS A 711 -10.90 12.37 14.92
C LYS A 711 -9.77 12.85 15.81
N PHE A 712 -8.61 13.11 15.22
CA PHE A 712 -7.48 13.70 15.94
C PHE A 712 -7.83 15.06 16.54
N MET A 713 -8.40 15.96 15.73
CA MET A 713 -8.77 17.30 16.21
C MET A 713 -9.94 17.30 17.20
N SER A 714 -10.81 16.29 17.17
CA SER A 714 -11.94 16.17 18.09
C SER A 714 -11.58 15.50 19.43
N SER A 715 -10.37 14.93 19.54
CA SER A 715 -9.81 14.33 20.76
C SER A 715 -9.81 15.30 21.94
N ALA A 716 -9.86 14.75 23.16
CA ALA A 716 -9.86 15.56 24.38
C ALA A 716 -8.57 16.38 24.50
N SER A 717 -7.42 15.76 24.23
CA SER A 717 -6.09 16.38 24.32
C SER A 717 -5.93 17.55 23.36
N CYS A 718 -6.34 17.39 22.10
CA CYS A 718 -6.28 18.48 21.12
C CYS A 718 -7.28 19.59 21.44
N GLN A 719 -8.50 19.26 21.88
CA GLN A 719 -9.49 20.27 22.27
C GLN A 719 -9.04 21.06 23.50
N TYR A 720 -8.41 20.41 24.48
CA TYR A 720 -7.82 21.08 25.63
C TYR A 720 -6.69 22.04 25.21
N ALA A 721 -5.80 21.61 24.31
CA ALA A 721 -4.76 22.49 23.75
C ALA A 721 -5.35 23.70 23.00
N VAL A 722 -6.37 23.48 22.15
CA VAL A 722 -7.08 24.56 21.44
C VAL A 722 -7.80 25.50 22.41
N ASP A 723 -8.41 24.98 23.48
CA ASP A 723 -9.05 25.79 24.53
C ASP A 723 -8.04 26.58 25.36
N PHE A 724 -6.88 26.00 25.63
CA PHE A 724 -5.77 26.65 26.29
C PHE A 724 -5.24 27.82 25.44
N GLU A 725 -4.95 27.59 24.16
CA GLU A 725 -4.57 28.64 23.21
C GLU A 725 -5.66 29.72 23.05
N TRP A 726 -6.93 29.32 22.99
CA TRP A 726 -8.06 30.26 22.90
C TRP A 726 -8.11 31.20 24.11
N CYS A 727 -7.84 30.68 25.32
CA CYS A 727 -7.81 31.46 26.55
C CYS A 727 -6.49 32.20 26.78
N ALA A 728 -5.39 31.77 26.17
CA ALA A 728 -4.02 32.27 26.39
C ALA A 728 -3.66 32.36 27.90
N GLY A 729 -4.07 31.35 28.67
CA GLY A 729 -3.87 31.30 30.13
C GLY A 729 -4.82 32.16 30.97
N VAL A 730 -5.78 32.89 30.35
CA VAL A 730 -6.74 33.75 31.06
C VAL A 730 -8.10 33.06 31.23
N LYS A 731 -8.44 32.67 32.46
CA LYS A 731 -9.77 32.11 32.79
C LYS A 731 -10.63 33.17 33.50
N ALA A 732 -11.71 33.61 32.83
CA ALA A 732 -12.71 34.53 33.39
C ALA A 732 -14.10 34.35 32.76
N ASN A 733 -15.12 34.90 33.43
CA ASN A 733 -16.49 34.97 32.90
C ASN A 733 -16.59 36.02 31.77
N PRO A 734 -17.36 35.77 30.69
CA PRO A 734 -17.44 36.67 29.54
C PRO A 734 -17.81 38.13 29.89
N ALA A 735 -18.72 38.33 30.84
CA ALA A 735 -19.11 39.66 31.32
C ALA A 735 -17.94 40.39 32.00
N VAL A 736 -17.17 39.68 32.84
CA VAL A 736 -16.00 40.23 33.53
C VAL A 736 -14.89 40.57 32.53
N THR A 737 -14.70 39.74 31.49
CA THR A 737 -13.78 40.01 30.39
C THR A 737 -14.13 41.30 29.63
N ILE A 738 -15.41 41.51 29.31
CA ILE A 738 -15.86 42.73 28.63
C ILE A 738 -15.66 43.96 29.52
N CYS A 739 -16.00 43.87 30.82
CA CYS A 739 -15.78 44.96 31.77
C CYS A 739 -14.28 45.29 31.94
N ALA A 740 -13.41 44.27 31.99
CA ALA A 740 -11.96 44.46 32.13
C ALA A 740 -11.31 45.05 30.87
N TYR A 741 -11.89 44.86 29.69
CA TYR A 741 -11.42 45.50 28.46
C TYR A 741 -11.56 47.03 28.52
N PHE A 742 -12.67 47.55 29.05
CA PHE A 742 -12.91 48.98 29.23
C PHE A 742 -12.25 49.56 30.48
N CYS A 743 -12.01 48.74 31.50
CA CYS A 743 -11.35 49.14 32.75
C CYS A 743 -10.17 48.19 33.08
N PRO A 744 -8.96 48.51 32.60
CA PRO A 744 -7.76 47.67 32.81
C PRO A 744 -7.39 47.48 34.29
N LEU A 745 -7.87 48.35 35.18
CA LEU A 745 -7.63 48.26 36.63
C LEU A 745 -8.23 47.00 37.27
N LEU A 746 -9.21 46.36 36.62
CA LEU A 746 -9.80 45.09 37.08
C LEU A 746 -8.86 43.89 36.89
N LEU A 747 -7.78 44.02 36.11
CA LEU A 747 -6.79 42.96 35.91
C LEU A 747 -5.82 42.79 37.10
N LEU A 748 -5.90 43.68 38.10
CA LEU A 748 -5.12 43.60 39.34
C LEU A 748 -5.72 42.63 40.37
N SER A 749 -7.00 42.27 40.27
CA SER A 749 -7.63 41.39 41.26
C SER A 749 -7.40 39.91 40.93
N ASP A 750 -6.62 39.22 41.77
CA ASP A 750 -6.29 37.79 41.58
C ASP A 750 -7.49 36.84 41.79
N LYS A 751 -8.62 37.33 42.36
CA LYS A 751 -9.85 36.52 42.52
C LYS A 751 -10.74 36.46 41.28
N LEU A 752 -10.60 37.42 40.35
CA LEU A 752 -11.45 37.51 39.15
C LEU A 752 -10.78 36.95 37.90
N PHE A 753 -9.44 36.90 37.89
CA PHE A 753 -8.64 36.41 36.77
C PHE A 753 -7.60 35.42 37.28
N ILE A 754 -7.68 34.19 36.78
CA ILE A 754 -6.61 33.21 36.92
C ILE A 754 -5.73 33.34 35.67
N PHE A 755 -4.45 33.69 35.89
CA PHE A 755 -3.42 33.72 34.86
C PHE A 755 -2.54 32.48 35.02
N SER A 756 -2.82 31.43 34.26
CA SER A 756 -1.98 30.23 34.21
C SER A 756 -0.75 30.50 33.33
N THR A 757 0.46 30.25 33.85
CA THR A 757 1.72 30.29 33.10
C THR A 757 2.05 28.93 32.51
N GLU A 758 2.76 28.88 31.38
CA GLU A 758 3.29 27.61 30.83
C GLU A 758 4.14 26.85 31.86
N SER A 759 4.96 27.54 32.66
CA SER A 759 5.75 26.92 33.73
C SER A 759 4.87 26.33 34.85
N ALA A 760 3.82 27.01 35.28
CA ALA A 760 2.96 26.50 36.36
C ALA A 760 2.12 25.29 35.93
N VAL A 761 1.82 25.15 34.62
CA VAL A 761 1.13 23.97 34.07
C VAL A 761 2.08 22.78 33.92
N LEU A 762 3.39 23.03 33.79
CA LEU A 762 4.41 21.99 33.80
C LEU A 762 4.76 21.54 35.23
N ASP A 763 4.73 22.49 36.19
CA ASP A 763 5.04 22.25 37.60
C ASP A 763 3.86 21.60 38.37
N ASP A 764 2.59 21.93 38.05
CA ASP A 764 1.38 21.32 38.67
C ASP A 764 1.34 19.77 38.49
N ASP A 765 2.00 19.22 37.45
CA ASP A 765 2.04 17.78 37.17
C ASP A 765 3.15 17.03 37.97
N ASP A 766 4.20 17.71 38.46
CA ASP A 766 5.31 17.07 39.18
C ASP A 766 4.98 16.85 40.68
N ASP A 767 4.10 17.67 41.27
CA ASP A 767 3.63 17.53 42.66
C ASP A 767 2.76 16.26 42.89
N ASP A 768 2.01 15.82 41.87
CA ASP A 768 1.16 14.60 41.95
C ASP A 768 1.96 13.29 41.75
N VAL A 769 3.16 13.37 41.13
CA VAL A 769 3.99 12.19 40.78
C VAL A 769 4.88 11.74 41.94
N GLU A 770 5.30 12.65 42.83
CA GLU A 770 6.11 12.28 44.01
C GLU A 770 5.32 11.44 45.04
N GLU A 771 3.99 11.62 45.15
CA GLU A 771 3.14 10.80 46.04
C GLU A 771 2.83 9.40 45.47
N GLU A 772 2.68 9.24 44.14
CA GLU A 772 2.43 7.93 43.53
C GLU A 772 3.69 7.08 43.30
N ALA A 773 4.87 7.70 43.19
CA ALA A 773 6.14 6.99 42.97
C ALA A 773 6.59 6.11 44.16
N ALA A 774 6.09 6.39 45.37
CA ALA A 774 6.41 5.61 46.56
C ALA A 774 5.77 4.21 46.62
N ASN A 775 4.80 3.90 45.75
CA ASN A 775 3.93 2.71 45.88
C ASN A 775 3.99 1.69 44.73
N ARG A 776 4.98 1.74 43.83
CA ARG A 776 5.20 0.68 42.81
C ARG A 776 6.64 0.15 42.86
N PRO A 777 6.83 -1.19 42.97
CA PRO A 777 8.14 -1.76 42.74
C PRO A 777 8.42 -1.88 41.22
N ASP A 778 9.71 -1.78 40.88
CA ASP A 778 10.34 -2.21 39.62
C ASP A 778 10.32 -1.26 38.40
N MET A 779 11.03 -0.13 38.49
CA MET A 779 11.59 0.55 37.30
C MET A 779 12.90 1.32 37.56
N HIS A 780 13.77 0.85 38.47
CA HIS A 780 15.04 1.53 38.77
C HIS A 780 16.31 0.73 38.39
N HIS A 781 16.20 -0.43 37.75
CA HIS A 781 17.35 -1.32 37.53
C HIS A 781 17.96 -1.27 36.11
N LEU A 782 17.73 -0.22 35.31
CA LEU A 782 18.37 -0.09 33.99
C LEU A 782 19.08 1.25 33.69
N VAL A 783 19.21 2.17 34.65
CA VAL A 783 19.82 3.51 34.41
C VAL A 783 21.00 3.85 35.33
N VAL A 784 21.47 2.92 36.18
CA VAL A 784 22.74 3.13 36.90
C VAL A 784 23.75 2.07 36.49
N SER A 785 24.31 2.23 35.28
CA SER A 785 25.58 1.62 34.84
C SER A 785 25.91 2.09 33.42
N ASN A 786 26.31 3.35 33.25
CA ASN A 786 27.30 3.80 32.25
C ASN A 786 27.32 5.33 32.15
N THR A 787 28.04 5.96 33.07
CA THR A 787 28.95 7.04 32.70
C THR A 787 30.25 6.80 33.45
N TYR A 788 31.29 6.52 32.66
CA TYR A 788 32.65 6.30 33.12
C TYR A 788 33.15 7.55 33.85
N SER A 789 33.61 7.29 35.07
CA SER A 789 34.68 8.00 35.75
C SER A 789 35.83 8.35 34.79
N THR A 790 36.22 9.63 34.80
CA THR A 790 37.60 10.03 34.49
C THR A 790 38.05 10.90 35.66
N GLU A 791 38.95 10.36 36.46
CA GLU A 791 39.75 11.07 37.47
C GLU A 791 40.91 11.82 36.80
N ASP A 792 41.44 12.77 37.57
CA ASP A 792 42.68 13.56 37.42
C ASP A 792 42.66 14.79 36.47
N SER A 793 43.14 15.98 36.88
CA SER A 793 44.09 16.36 37.94
C SER A 793 43.77 17.76 38.51
N GLY A 794 44.17 17.99 39.76
CA GLY A 794 43.93 19.22 40.53
C GLY A 794 44.89 20.41 40.33
N GLY A 795 44.63 21.43 41.15
CA GLY A 795 45.27 22.75 41.22
C GLY A 795 44.28 23.84 40.76
N ASP A 796 43.97 24.90 41.50
CA ASP A 796 44.39 25.39 42.80
C ASP A 796 43.20 26.18 43.38
N GLU A 797 43.16 26.26 44.71
CA GLU A 797 42.40 27.24 45.46
C GLU A 797 42.90 28.63 45.08
N ASP A 798 42.00 29.56 44.72
CA ASP A 798 42.02 30.96 45.13
C ASP A 798 40.96 31.75 44.33
N ASP A 799 40.42 32.78 44.98
CA ASP A 799 39.52 33.83 44.48
C ASP A 799 38.01 33.60 44.65
N GLU A 800 37.61 33.61 45.94
CA GLU A 800 36.45 34.40 46.37
C GLU A 800 36.63 35.88 45.94
N ASP A 801 35.50 36.56 45.69
CA ASP A 801 35.37 37.98 45.33
C ASP A 801 35.40 38.35 43.83
N ASP A 802 34.31 38.03 43.11
CA ASP A 802 33.58 39.07 42.37
C ASP A 802 32.15 38.60 42.07
N ALA A 803 31.25 38.76 43.04
CA ALA A 803 29.81 38.77 42.79
C ALA A 803 29.44 40.08 42.07
N GLY A 804 29.89 40.19 40.83
CA GLY A 804 29.49 41.21 39.88
C GLY A 804 28.03 41.01 39.50
N GLU A 805 27.18 41.77 40.18
CA GLU A 805 25.90 42.34 39.76
C GLU A 805 25.67 42.27 38.22
N ALA A 806 25.20 41.13 37.73
CA ALA A 806 24.78 40.94 36.35
C ALA A 806 23.24 41.00 36.29
N ASP A 807 22.74 42.22 36.11
CA ASP A 807 21.42 42.62 35.59
C ASP A 807 20.31 41.55 35.57
N ALA A 808 19.55 41.51 36.68
CA ALA A 808 18.24 40.86 36.78
C ALA A 808 17.11 41.62 36.05
N ASP A 809 17.38 42.22 34.88
CA ASP A 809 16.42 43.10 34.18
C ASP A 809 15.63 42.38 33.06
N GLY A 810 15.85 41.07 32.87
CA GLY A 810 15.21 40.26 31.82
C GLY A 810 14.03 39.37 32.25
N SER A 811 13.75 39.19 33.55
CA SER A 811 12.67 38.29 33.99
C SER A 811 11.30 38.97 33.95
N ASP A 812 10.31 38.35 33.30
CA ASP A 812 8.90 38.78 33.24
C ASP A 812 8.18 38.77 34.61
N TYR A 813 8.88 38.32 35.66
CA TYR A 813 8.40 38.07 37.00
C TYR A 813 8.94 39.12 37.99
N ASN A 814 8.11 39.46 38.98
CA ASN A 814 8.52 40.16 40.18
C ASN A 814 9.25 39.18 41.13
N ALA A 815 10.00 39.70 42.10
CA ALA A 815 10.70 38.90 43.13
C ALA A 815 9.80 37.91 43.89
N ASP A 816 8.47 38.14 43.92
CA ASP A 816 7.46 37.25 44.52
C ASP A 816 6.93 36.16 43.56
N GLY A 817 7.55 35.93 42.40
CA GLY A 817 7.08 34.97 41.38
C GLY A 817 5.85 35.43 40.59
N ARG A 818 5.42 36.69 40.73
CA ARG A 818 4.22 37.24 40.07
C ARG A 818 4.55 37.92 38.74
N LEU A 819 3.76 37.69 37.69
CA LEU A 819 3.87 38.41 36.42
C LEU A 819 3.74 39.94 36.60
N LYS A 820 4.66 40.70 35.98
CA LYS A 820 4.60 42.16 35.89
C LYS A 820 3.25 42.60 35.28
N LEU A 821 2.69 43.72 35.78
CA LEU A 821 1.37 44.24 35.35
C LEU A 821 1.30 44.46 33.83
N PHE A 822 2.39 44.96 33.24
CA PHE A 822 2.49 45.19 31.81
C PHE A 822 2.34 43.88 31.00
N VAL A 823 2.95 42.79 31.47
CA VAL A 823 2.85 41.46 30.84
C VAL A 823 1.44 40.89 30.99
N ARG A 824 0.77 41.09 32.14
CA ARG A 824 -0.64 40.72 32.33
C ARG A 824 -1.57 41.43 31.35
N ILE A 825 -1.39 42.75 31.20
CA ILE A 825 -2.16 43.58 30.25
C ILE A 825 -1.90 43.10 28.82
N GLN A 826 -0.64 42.90 28.45
CA GLN A 826 -0.25 42.43 27.12
C GLN A 826 -0.91 41.07 26.82
N ARG A 827 -0.76 40.07 27.71
CA ARG A 827 -1.38 38.74 27.53
C ARG A 827 -2.90 38.83 27.39
N PHE A 828 -3.56 39.63 28.23
CA PHE A 828 -5.02 39.82 28.19
C PHE A 828 -5.51 40.39 26.84
N TYR A 829 -4.89 41.44 26.33
CA TYR A 829 -5.29 42.06 25.05
C TYR A 829 -4.87 41.22 23.83
N THR A 830 -3.81 40.41 23.95
CA THR A 830 -3.41 39.49 22.86
C THR A 830 -4.27 38.23 22.78
N ALA A 831 -4.97 37.85 23.86
CA ALA A 831 -5.75 36.62 23.93
C ALA A 831 -6.87 36.55 22.86
N PRO A 832 -7.02 35.43 22.11
CA PRO A 832 -8.07 35.29 21.10
C PRO A 832 -9.49 35.42 21.66
N ARG A 833 -9.73 34.88 22.86
CA ARG A 833 -11.03 34.93 23.52
C ARG A 833 -11.48 36.36 23.85
N THR A 834 -10.57 37.23 24.28
CA THR A 834 -10.89 38.62 24.62
C THR A 834 -11.23 39.40 23.35
N LYS A 835 -10.42 39.22 22.29
CA LYS A 835 -10.68 39.77 20.95
C LYS A 835 -12.06 39.36 20.43
N PHE A 836 -12.43 38.08 20.57
CA PHE A 836 -13.73 37.57 20.14
C PHE A 836 -14.90 38.29 20.81
N TYR A 837 -14.94 38.39 22.14
CA TYR A 837 -16.08 39.01 22.84
C TYR A 837 -16.19 40.51 22.55
N VAL A 838 -15.06 41.21 22.45
CA VAL A 838 -15.03 42.64 22.12
C VAL A 838 -15.50 42.87 20.69
N GLN A 839 -15.01 42.09 19.72
CA GLN A 839 -15.45 42.16 18.33
C GLN A 839 -16.93 41.77 18.18
N PHE A 840 -17.40 40.77 18.92
CA PHE A 840 -18.80 40.36 18.94
C PHE A 840 -19.71 41.50 19.42
N LEU A 841 -19.37 42.13 20.55
CA LEU A 841 -20.14 43.25 21.10
C LEU A 841 -20.13 44.46 20.14
N ALA A 842 -18.96 44.81 19.60
CA ALA A 842 -18.83 45.89 18.63
C ALA A 842 -19.65 45.62 17.36
N TYR A 843 -19.74 44.36 16.92
CA TYR A 843 -20.54 43.96 15.76
C TYR A 843 -22.05 44.14 15.98
N ILE A 844 -22.57 43.79 17.16
CA ILE A 844 -23.98 44.01 17.50
C ILE A 844 -24.30 45.51 17.55
N ILE A 845 -23.41 46.32 18.14
CA ILE A 845 -23.56 47.78 18.15
C ILE A 845 -23.57 48.33 16.72
N PHE A 846 -22.68 47.83 15.86
CA PHE A 846 -22.65 48.19 14.44
C PHE A 846 -23.97 47.85 13.72
N LEU A 847 -24.55 46.67 13.93
CA LEU A 847 -25.83 46.29 13.31
C LEU A 847 -26.97 47.22 13.74
N ILE A 848 -27.06 47.53 15.04
CA ILE A 848 -28.06 48.47 15.57
C ILE A 848 -27.86 49.86 14.97
N PHE A 849 -26.61 50.32 14.89
CA PHE A 849 -26.27 51.60 14.28
C PHE A 849 -26.59 51.65 12.79
N TYR A 850 -26.29 50.59 12.03
CA TYR A 850 -26.64 50.47 10.61
C TYR A 850 -28.16 50.58 10.45
N ALA A 851 -28.93 49.81 11.23
CA ALA A 851 -30.39 49.83 11.19
C ALA A 851 -30.94 51.24 11.46
N TYR A 852 -30.40 51.94 12.46
CA TYR A 852 -30.76 53.33 12.77
C TYR A 852 -30.50 54.26 11.58
N VAL A 853 -29.32 54.18 10.97
CA VAL A 853 -28.96 55.03 9.82
C VAL A 853 -29.87 54.75 8.63
N LEU A 854 -30.15 53.49 8.30
CA LEU A 854 -30.97 53.11 7.16
C LEU A 854 -32.45 53.53 7.31
N LEU A 855 -32.98 53.47 8.53
CA LEU A 855 -34.36 53.84 8.83
C LEU A 855 -34.55 55.36 8.95
N PHE A 856 -33.65 56.06 9.65
CA PHE A 856 -33.90 57.44 10.09
C PHE A 856 -32.92 58.48 9.55
N ALA A 857 -31.67 58.12 9.26
CA ALA A 857 -30.60 59.08 8.96
C ALA A 857 -30.07 59.04 7.51
N PHE A 858 -30.79 58.38 6.59
CA PHE A 858 -30.41 58.25 5.18
C PHE A 858 -31.16 59.28 4.31
N TYR A 859 -30.55 60.45 4.09
CA TYR A 859 -31.16 61.58 3.39
C TYR A 859 -30.73 61.66 1.91
N PRO A 860 -31.63 62.08 0.99
CA PRO A 860 -31.30 62.20 -0.43
C PRO A 860 -30.31 63.34 -0.72
N THR A 861 -30.55 64.52 -0.14
CA THR A 861 -29.92 65.79 -0.57
C THR A 861 -28.55 66.11 0.06
N TYR A 862 -28.19 65.49 1.18
CA TYR A 862 -26.89 65.69 1.83
C TYR A 862 -26.45 64.45 2.62
N LEU A 863 -25.14 64.34 2.88
CA LEU A 863 -24.59 63.28 3.72
C LEU A 863 -24.73 63.65 5.20
N SER A 864 -25.43 62.82 5.97
CA SER A 864 -25.50 62.96 7.42
C SER A 864 -24.18 62.56 8.07
N ALA A 865 -23.82 63.17 9.21
CA ALA A 865 -22.67 62.76 10.00
C ALA A 865 -22.73 61.27 10.38
N CYS A 866 -23.93 60.76 10.71
CA CYS A 866 -24.13 59.35 10.99
C CYS A 866 -23.88 58.45 9.77
N GLU A 867 -24.19 58.94 8.57
CA GLU A 867 -23.96 58.24 7.31
C GLU A 867 -22.47 58.16 6.98
N ILE A 868 -21.72 59.25 7.19
CA ILE A 868 -20.26 59.27 7.02
C ILE A 868 -19.60 58.27 7.96
N VAL A 869 -20.02 58.21 9.22
CA VAL A 869 -19.54 57.21 10.18
C VAL A 869 -19.84 55.79 9.67
N LEU A 870 -21.03 55.54 9.14
CA LEU A 870 -21.37 54.24 8.54
C LEU A 870 -20.47 53.90 7.34
N MET A 871 -20.19 54.86 6.45
CA MET A 871 -19.27 54.64 5.33
C MET A 871 -17.86 54.27 5.80
N VAL A 872 -17.37 54.89 6.87
CA VAL A 872 -16.08 54.54 7.48
C VAL A 872 -16.12 53.12 8.06
N TYR A 873 -17.21 52.72 8.71
CA TYR A 873 -17.40 51.32 9.14
C TYR A 873 -17.33 50.34 7.97
N LEU A 874 -18.05 50.60 6.88
CA LEU A 874 -18.05 49.73 5.70
C LEU A 874 -16.65 49.66 5.04
N ALA A 875 -15.96 50.78 4.96
CA ALA A 875 -14.59 50.83 4.45
C ALA A 875 -13.62 50.06 5.37
N SER A 876 -13.80 50.11 6.69
CA SER A 876 -12.94 49.39 7.63
C SER A 876 -13.03 47.86 7.49
N PHE A 877 -14.22 47.30 7.20
CA PHE A 877 -14.37 45.88 6.89
C PHE A 877 -13.66 45.48 5.59
N PHE A 878 -13.66 46.35 4.59
CA PHE A 878 -12.90 46.10 3.35
C PHE A 878 -11.39 46.07 3.59
N VAL A 879 -10.88 47.02 4.40
CA VAL A 879 -9.46 47.06 4.79
C VAL A 879 -9.06 45.83 5.60
N GLU A 880 -9.93 45.34 6.49
CA GLU A 880 -9.70 44.11 7.26
C GLU A 880 -9.53 42.89 6.34
N THR A 881 -10.42 42.75 5.35
CA THR A 881 -10.34 41.67 4.34
C THR A 881 -9.04 41.71 3.55
N ILE A 882 -8.65 42.90 3.07
CA ILE A 882 -7.37 43.09 2.35
C ILE A 882 -6.18 42.70 3.24
N ARG A 883 -6.18 43.14 4.50
CA ARG A 883 -5.11 42.78 5.45
C ARG A 883 -5.01 41.26 5.63
N GLY A 884 -6.14 40.57 5.74
CA GLY A 884 -6.18 39.10 5.83
C GLY A 884 -5.57 38.41 4.60
N VAL A 885 -5.89 38.89 3.40
CA VAL A 885 -5.30 38.39 2.15
C VAL A 885 -3.79 38.66 2.09
N ILE A 886 -3.31 39.81 2.55
CA ILE A 886 -1.88 40.14 2.56
C ILE A 886 -1.11 39.29 3.58
N LYS A 887 -1.62 39.13 4.80
CA LYS A 887 -0.96 38.32 5.84
C LYS A 887 -0.89 36.84 5.43
N SER A 888 -1.94 36.30 4.81
CA SER A 888 -1.90 34.94 4.25
C SER A 888 -0.95 34.82 3.04
N ALA A 889 -0.72 35.89 2.28
CA ALA A 889 0.25 35.91 1.18
C ALA A 889 1.72 35.98 1.63
N GLN A 890 2.01 36.36 2.88
CA GLN A 890 3.37 36.44 3.44
C GLN A 890 3.93 35.10 3.95
N GLN A 891 3.11 34.05 4.04
CA GLN A 891 3.59 32.70 4.38
C GLN A 891 4.42 32.10 3.22
N PRO A 892 5.51 31.37 3.50
CA PRO A 892 6.40 30.82 2.47
C PRO A 892 5.65 29.79 1.58
N GLY A 893 5.49 30.10 0.29
CA GLY A 893 4.83 29.23 -0.69
C GLY A 893 4.70 29.82 -2.10
N THR A 894 4.47 28.94 -3.08
CA THR A 894 4.41 29.20 -4.54
C THR A 894 3.49 30.37 -4.91
N TYR A 895 3.99 31.26 -5.79
CA TYR A 895 3.44 32.59 -6.10
C TYR A 895 2.04 32.61 -6.73
N ASN A 896 1.67 31.60 -7.54
CA ASN A 896 0.47 31.66 -8.41
C ASN A 896 -0.85 31.15 -7.78
N SER A 897 -0.86 30.63 -6.54
CA SER A 897 -2.07 30.08 -5.90
C SER A 897 -2.57 30.86 -4.67
N ARG A 898 -1.95 32.01 -4.35
CA ARG A 898 -2.12 32.73 -3.07
C ARG A 898 -3.55 33.20 -2.74
N PRO A 899 -4.25 33.99 -3.59
CA PRO A 899 -5.61 34.42 -3.26
C PRO A 899 -6.60 33.25 -3.26
N ARG A 900 -6.38 32.25 -4.13
CA ARG A 900 -7.20 31.05 -4.19
C ARG A 900 -7.09 30.23 -2.90
N LYS A 901 -5.88 30.07 -2.36
CA LYS A 901 -5.64 29.38 -1.08
C LYS A 901 -6.40 30.05 0.07
N TRP A 902 -6.36 31.38 0.17
CA TRP A 902 -7.12 32.12 1.18
C TRP A 902 -8.62 31.91 1.06
N ILE A 903 -9.19 32.05 -0.15
CA ILE A 903 -10.62 31.83 -0.41
C ILE A 903 -11.05 30.41 -0.02
N THR A 904 -10.22 29.41 -0.29
CA THR A 904 -10.53 28.01 0.01
C THR A 904 -10.25 27.59 1.46
N SER A 905 -9.54 28.42 2.23
CA SER A 905 -9.11 28.05 3.59
C SER A 905 -10.25 28.04 4.60
N TYR A 906 -11.25 28.91 4.41
CA TYR A 906 -12.41 29.01 5.28
C TYR A 906 -13.65 29.33 4.46
N SER A 907 -14.71 28.55 4.65
CA SER A 907 -15.92 28.61 3.81
C SER A 907 -16.60 29.99 3.81
N TRP A 908 -16.41 30.81 4.86
CA TRP A 908 -17.02 32.14 4.96
C TRP A 908 -16.22 33.24 4.25
N HIS A 909 -14.96 33.03 3.88
CA HIS A 909 -14.19 34.05 3.15
C HIS A 909 -14.78 34.37 1.78
N GLY A 910 -15.35 33.36 1.10
CA GLY A 910 -16.12 33.58 -0.12
C GLY A 910 -17.33 34.49 0.10
N TYR A 911 -18.02 34.32 1.23
CA TYR A 911 -19.16 35.15 1.64
C TYR A 911 -18.72 36.59 1.97
N ASP A 912 -17.62 36.76 2.69
CA ASP A 912 -17.05 38.08 3.00
C ASP A 912 -16.65 38.84 1.73
N ILE A 913 -16.13 38.18 0.68
CA ILE A 913 -15.86 38.83 -0.61
C ILE A 913 -17.15 39.36 -1.23
N ILE A 914 -18.20 38.53 -1.28
CA ILE A 914 -19.51 38.94 -1.85
C ILE A 914 -20.06 40.14 -1.09
N LEU A 915 -20.04 40.09 0.24
CA LEU A 915 -20.47 41.17 1.12
C LEU A 915 -19.69 42.47 0.84
N ASN A 916 -18.36 42.38 0.72
CA ASN A 916 -17.52 43.54 0.41
C ASN A 916 -17.78 44.14 -0.97
N ILE A 917 -18.04 43.31 -1.99
CA ILE A 917 -18.42 43.78 -3.33
C ILE A 917 -19.75 44.55 -3.27
N THR A 918 -20.74 44.03 -2.55
CA THR A 918 -22.03 44.73 -2.35
C THR A 918 -21.85 46.06 -1.62
N ASN A 919 -20.97 46.09 -0.59
CA ASN A 919 -20.68 47.32 0.16
C ASN A 919 -20.00 48.39 -0.69
N ILE A 920 -19.01 48.00 -1.49
CA ILE A 920 -18.33 48.93 -2.41
C ILE A 920 -19.33 49.46 -3.44
N THR A 921 -20.18 48.59 -3.99
CA THR A 921 -21.21 49.00 -4.94
C THR A 921 -22.18 49.99 -4.30
N SER A 922 -22.58 49.75 -3.04
CA SER A 922 -23.41 50.69 -2.28
C SER A 922 -22.74 52.05 -2.08
N LEU A 923 -21.45 52.05 -1.69
CA LEU A 923 -20.65 53.26 -1.50
C LEU A 923 -20.50 54.06 -2.81
N LEU A 924 -20.20 53.37 -3.91
CA LEU A 924 -20.03 53.99 -5.24
C LEU A 924 -21.35 54.59 -5.75
N LEU A 925 -22.47 53.87 -5.61
CA LEU A 925 -23.79 54.36 -5.99
C LEU A 925 -24.21 55.56 -5.15
N ARG A 926 -23.77 55.64 -3.89
CA ARG A 926 -24.08 56.78 -3.03
C ARG A 926 -23.30 58.05 -3.41
N ILE A 927 -22.10 57.93 -3.99
CA ILE A 927 -21.33 59.09 -4.50
C ILE A 927 -22.10 59.83 -5.62
N GLY A 928 -23.00 59.16 -6.35
CA GLY A 928 -23.86 59.76 -7.38
C GLY A 928 -24.98 60.68 -6.86
N LEU A 929 -25.12 60.82 -5.53
CA LEU A 929 -26.03 61.71 -4.79
C LEU A 929 -27.53 61.57 -5.15
N ASP A 930 -27.99 62.21 -6.24
CA ASP A 930 -29.43 62.40 -6.50
C ASP A 930 -30.04 61.37 -7.47
N THR A 931 -29.34 61.00 -8.54
CA THR A 931 -29.91 60.12 -9.59
C THR A 931 -29.95 58.65 -9.18
N THR A 932 -29.01 58.23 -8.33
CA THR A 932 -28.82 56.84 -7.90
C THR A 932 -29.30 56.56 -6.49
N PHE A 933 -29.92 57.53 -5.79
CA PHE A 933 -30.28 57.43 -4.37
C PHE A 933 -31.17 56.23 -4.04
N ILE A 934 -32.24 56.01 -4.82
CA ILE A 934 -33.18 54.91 -4.58
C ILE A 934 -32.46 53.57 -4.71
N TYR A 935 -31.60 53.43 -5.72
CA TYR A 935 -30.78 52.23 -5.92
C TYR A 935 -29.74 52.06 -4.81
N ALA A 936 -29.07 53.13 -4.38
CA ALA A 936 -28.10 53.09 -3.29
C ALA A 936 -28.75 52.67 -1.96
N LYS A 937 -29.96 53.16 -1.67
CA LYS A 937 -30.75 52.77 -0.48
C LYS A 937 -31.15 51.30 -0.56
N SER A 938 -31.63 50.83 -1.71
CA SER A 938 -32.00 49.43 -1.92
C SER A 938 -30.81 48.48 -1.78
N VAL A 939 -29.66 48.82 -2.37
CA VAL A 939 -28.41 48.03 -2.24
C VAL A 939 -27.91 48.06 -0.80
N SER A 940 -28.01 49.19 -0.09
CA SER A 940 -27.71 49.29 1.35
C SER A 940 -28.62 48.43 2.21
N ALA A 941 -29.90 48.28 1.85
CA ALA A 941 -30.84 47.40 2.55
C ALA A 941 -30.51 45.92 2.34
N ILE A 942 -30.15 45.53 1.11
CA ILE A 942 -29.66 44.18 0.81
C ILE A 942 -28.36 43.90 1.58
N SER A 943 -27.42 44.87 1.59
CA SER A 943 -26.19 44.76 2.37
C SER A 943 -26.46 44.54 3.87
N TYR A 944 -27.43 45.24 4.47
CA TYR A 944 -27.81 45.03 5.86
C TYR A 944 -28.28 43.59 6.15
N ILE A 945 -29.07 42.99 5.25
CA ILE A 945 -29.50 41.59 5.37
C ILE A 945 -28.28 40.65 5.34
N LEU A 946 -27.32 40.92 4.44
CA LEU A 946 -26.09 40.13 4.37
C LEU A 946 -25.27 40.28 5.67
N PHE A 947 -25.10 41.48 6.21
CA PHE A 947 -24.47 41.64 7.53
C PHE A 947 -25.22 40.87 8.64
N PHE A 948 -26.54 40.74 8.57
CA PHE A 948 -27.28 39.93 9.53
C PHE A 948 -26.98 38.43 9.39
N ILE A 949 -26.89 37.90 8.16
CA ILE A 949 -26.51 36.49 7.90
C ILE A 949 -25.09 36.20 8.42
N ARG A 950 -24.16 37.16 8.33
CA ARG A 950 -22.81 37.04 8.88
C ARG A 950 -22.79 36.74 10.39
N LEU A 951 -23.85 37.03 11.13
CA LEU A 951 -23.99 36.69 12.55
C LEU A 951 -23.87 35.17 12.82
N PHE A 952 -24.26 34.32 11.85
CA PHE A 952 -24.09 32.86 11.96
C PHE A 952 -22.62 32.43 12.08
N GLN A 953 -21.68 33.18 11.49
CA GLN A 953 -20.24 32.95 11.68
C GLN A 953 -19.85 33.09 13.15
N LEU A 954 -20.42 34.07 13.85
CA LEU A 954 -20.15 34.31 15.27
C LEU A 954 -20.82 33.27 16.17
N TYR A 955 -22.01 32.78 15.79
CA TYR A 955 -22.67 31.67 16.49
C TYR A 955 -21.88 30.36 16.42
N SER A 956 -21.03 30.19 15.42
CA SER A 956 -20.15 29.02 15.31
C SER A 956 -19.18 28.86 16.48
N ALA A 957 -18.88 29.94 17.21
CA ALA A 957 -18.02 29.89 18.40
C ALA A 957 -18.69 29.25 19.62
N HIS A 958 -20.02 29.27 19.69
CA HIS A 958 -20.74 28.80 20.88
C HIS A 958 -20.98 27.29 20.84
N HIS A 959 -20.72 26.60 21.96
CA HIS A 959 -20.77 25.14 22.05
C HIS A 959 -22.12 24.49 21.66
N LYS A 960 -23.27 25.12 21.97
CA LYS A 960 -24.60 24.59 21.59
C LYS A 960 -25.06 25.00 20.19
N LEU A 961 -24.67 26.20 19.75
CA LEU A 961 -25.19 26.77 18.50
C LEU A 961 -24.32 26.37 17.31
N GLY A 962 -23.02 26.20 17.52
CA GLY A 962 -22.07 25.90 16.46
C GLY A 962 -22.35 24.60 15.70
N PRO A 963 -22.60 23.45 16.36
CA PRO A 963 -22.98 22.23 15.68
C PRO A 963 -24.25 22.41 14.83
N LYS A 964 -25.25 23.15 15.34
CA LYS A 964 -26.49 23.43 14.59
C LYS A 964 -26.26 24.31 13.36
N VAL A 965 -25.35 25.30 13.42
CA VAL A 965 -24.94 26.08 12.24
C VAL A 965 -24.29 25.18 11.18
N GLN A 966 -23.43 24.25 11.60
CA GLN A 966 -22.82 23.29 10.67
C GLN A 966 -23.87 22.40 9.99
N MET A 967 -24.87 21.92 10.74
CA MET A 967 -25.98 21.15 10.16
C MET A 967 -26.74 21.94 9.08
N ILE A 968 -27.08 23.21 9.36
CA ILE A 968 -27.79 24.07 8.40
C ILE A 968 -26.99 24.24 7.10
N THR A 969 -25.67 24.47 7.18
CA THR A 969 -24.84 24.66 5.98
C THR A 969 -24.79 23.43 5.08
N GLN A 970 -24.86 22.22 5.64
CA GLN A 970 -24.86 21.00 4.86
C GLN A 970 -26.25 20.71 4.26
N MET A 971 -27.34 20.99 5.00
CA MET A 971 -28.71 20.87 4.50
C MET A 971 -29.01 21.83 3.34
N PHE A 972 -28.37 23.00 3.31
CA PHE A 972 -28.55 23.98 2.23
C PHE A 972 -28.07 23.48 0.86
N LYS A 973 -27.04 22.62 0.81
CA LYS A 973 -26.55 22.03 -0.45
C LYS A 973 -27.59 21.10 -1.07
N GLU A 974 -28.24 20.28 -0.24
CA GLU A 974 -29.32 19.39 -0.67
C GLU A 974 -30.58 20.17 -1.06
N LEU A 975 -30.89 21.24 -0.31
CA LEU A 975 -31.97 22.17 -0.66
C LEU A 975 -31.78 22.74 -2.07
N LEU A 976 -30.56 23.11 -2.46
CA LEU A 976 -30.30 23.69 -3.79
C LEU A 976 -30.59 22.70 -4.93
N ILE A 977 -30.27 21.41 -4.74
CA ILE A 977 -30.62 20.36 -5.72
C ILE A 977 -32.15 20.20 -5.80
N PHE A 978 -32.84 20.22 -4.66
CA PHE A 978 -34.29 20.16 -4.62
C PHE A 978 -34.96 21.39 -5.27
N MET A 979 -34.42 22.60 -5.05
CA MET A 979 -34.93 23.82 -5.66
C MET A 979 -34.90 23.76 -7.21
N LEU A 980 -33.92 23.04 -7.80
CA LEU A 980 -33.90 22.80 -9.25
C LEU A 980 -35.05 21.90 -9.71
N ILE A 981 -35.41 20.87 -8.92
CA ILE A 981 -36.56 20.01 -9.21
C ILE A 981 -37.86 20.82 -9.08
N LEU A 982 -37.99 21.62 -8.02
CA LEU A 982 -39.15 22.48 -7.79
C LEU A 982 -39.33 23.52 -8.92
N ALA A 983 -38.24 24.10 -9.41
CA ALA A 983 -38.26 25.10 -10.48
C ALA A 983 -38.88 24.56 -11.77
N VAL A 984 -38.69 23.27 -12.10
CA VAL A 984 -39.30 22.64 -13.29
C VAL A 984 -40.82 22.69 -13.21
N PHE A 985 -41.39 22.28 -12.08
CA PHE A 985 -42.84 22.28 -11.87
C PHE A 985 -43.39 23.71 -11.78
N LEU A 986 -42.70 24.57 -11.05
CA LEU A 986 -43.09 25.97 -10.84
C LEU A 986 -43.21 26.73 -12.17
N VAL A 987 -42.17 26.70 -13.01
CA VAL A 987 -42.17 27.41 -14.29
C VAL A 987 -43.17 26.77 -15.26
N SER A 988 -43.24 25.43 -15.33
CA SER A 988 -44.17 24.77 -16.26
C SER A 988 -45.63 25.07 -15.96
N SER A 989 -46.04 25.03 -14.69
CA SER A 989 -47.42 25.31 -14.29
C SER A 989 -47.72 26.80 -14.38
N GLY A 990 -46.73 27.66 -14.08
CA GLY A 990 -46.85 29.11 -14.25
C GLY A 990 -47.12 29.53 -15.69
N VAL A 991 -46.32 29.04 -16.63
CA VAL A 991 -46.50 29.35 -18.06
C VAL A 991 -47.86 28.88 -18.55
N VAL A 992 -48.27 27.65 -18.19
CA VAL A 992 -49.57 27.11 -18.63
C VAL A 992 -50.72 27.91 -18.03
N MET A 993 -50.71 28.20 -16.73
CA MET A 993 -51.78 28.95 -16.08
C MET A 993 -51.89 30.38 -16.61
N GLU A 994 -50.77 31.08 -16.81
CA GLU A 994 -50.76 32.43 -17.36
C GLU A 994 -51.27 32.44 -18.82
N SER A 995 -50.87 31.45 -19.63
CA SER A 995 -51.32 31.35 -21.02
C SER A 995 -52.82 31.07 -21.17
N LEU A 996 -53.40 30.33 -20.22
CA LEU A 996 -54.82 29.98 -20.23
C LEU A 996 -55.69 31.12 -19.68
N LEU A 997 -55.13 31.95 -18.79
CA LEU A 997 -55.82 33.06 -18.15
C LEU A 997 -55.82 34.33 -19.04
N TYR A 998 -54.75 34.55 -19.83
CA TYR A 998 -54.58 35.67 -20.76
C TYR A 998 -54.34 35.21 -22.20
N PRO A 999 -55.36 34.66 -22.90
CA PRO A 999 -55.18 34.03 -24.20
C PRO A 999 -54.84 35.00 -25.34
N TYR A 1000 -55.13 36.30 -25.21
CA TYR A 1000 -54.96 37.29 -26.29
C TYR A 1000 -53.73 38.19 -26.13
N ARG A 1001 -52.89 37.94 -25.12
CA ARG A 1001 -51.66 38.73 -24.89
C ARG A 1001 -50.56 38.32 -25.88
N THR A 1002 -50.23 39.20 -26.83
CA THR A 1002 -49.23 38.95 -27.88
C THR A 1002 -47.93 39.75 -27.71
N GLU A 1003 -47.93 40.79 -26.88
CA GLU A 1003 -46.76 41.63 -26.62
C GLU A 1003 -45.89 41.07 -25.49
N PHE A 1004 -44.57 41.07 -25.69
CA PHE A 1004 -43.61 40.65 -24.67
C PHE A 1004 -43.38 41.75 -23.65
N ASN A 1005 -43.84 41.53 -22.41
CA ASN A 1005 -43.59 42.40 -21.27
C ASN A 1005 -42.77 41.64 -20.21
N ALA A 1006 -41.72 42.27 -19.68
CA ALA A 1006 -40.88 41.67 -18.64
C ALA A 1006 -41.64 41.37 -17.34
N SER A 1007 -42.76 42.06 -17.08
CA SER A 1007 -43.67 41.77 -15.97
C SER A 1007 -44.29 40.38 -16.07
N VAL A 1008 -44.63 39.92 -17.27
CA VAL A 1008 -45.25 38.61 -17.51
C VAL A 1008 -44.31 37.48 -17.13
N LEU A 1009 -43.01 37.64 -17.41
CA LEU A 1009 -42.00 36.67 -17.01
C LEU A 1009 -41.91 36.56 -15.48
N LEU A 1010 -42.10 37.70 -14.78
CA LEU A 1010 -42.12 37.74 -13.33
C LEU A 1010 -43.41 37.10 -12.80
N ASP A 1011 -44.57 37.41 -13.36
CA ASP A 1011 -45.87 36.85 -12.96
C ASP A 1011 -45.92 35.31 -13.11
N VAL A 1012 -45.35 34.79 -14.21
CA VAL A 1012 -45.20 33.34 -14.48
C VAL A 1012 -44.47 32.61 -13.36
N VAL A 1013 -43.52 33.25 -12.67
CA VAL A 1013 -42.76 32.63 -11.58
C VAL A 1013 -43.34 33.01 -10.22
N TYR A 1014 -43.75 34.27 -10.06
CA TYR A 1014 -44.20 34.86 -8.81
C TYR A 1014 -45.52 34.24 -8.35
N ILE A 1015 -46.54 34.19 -9.20
CA ILE A 1015 -47.86 33.72 -8.81
C ILE A 1015 -47.82 32.24 -8.35
N PRO A 1016 -47.22 31.28 -9.10
CA PRO A 1016 -47.10 29.90 -8.62
C PRO A 1016 -46.25 29.75 -7.37
N TYR A 1017 -45.21 30.59 -7.19
CA TYR A 1017 -44.37 30.56 -6.00
C TYR A 1017 -45.15 30.84 -4.71
N TYR A 1018 -45.98 31.89 -4.68
CA TYR A 1018 -46.79 32.24 -3.48
C TYR A 1018 -47.87 31.19 -3.18
N ARG A 1019 -48.35 30.47 -4.20
CA ARG A 1019 -49.27 29.34 -4.01
C ARG A 1019 -48.67 28.20 -3.19
N ILE A 1020 -47.35 27.99 -3.24
CA ILE A 1020 -46.65 27.01 -2.39
C ILE A 1020 -46.83 27.35 -0.90
N TYR A 1021 -46.85 28.65 -0.57
CA TYR A 1021 -47.02 29.16 0.79
C TYR A 1021 -48.50 29.25 1.23
N GLY A 1022 -49.44 28.90 0.36
CA GLY A 1022 -50.87 28.89 0.66
C GLY A 1022 -51.63 30.16 0.23
N GLU A 1023 -50.96 31.12 -0.43
CA GLU A 1023 -51.63 32.25 -1.07
C GLU A 1023 -52.20 31.82 -2.43
N LEU A 1024 -53.39 31.22 -2.37
CA LEU A 1024 -53.99 30.55 -3.53
C LEU A 1024 -54.54 31.53 -4.58
N ASN A 1025 -54.93 32.75 -4.19
CA ASN A 1025 -55.60 33.74 -5.05
C ASN A 1025 -56.70 33.10 -5.90
N LEU A 1026 -57.65 32.42 -5.24
CA LEU A 1026 -58.72 31.67 -5.89
C LEU A 1026 -59.60 32.56 -6.78
N ASP A 1027 -59.79 33.81 -6.39
CA ASP A 1027 -60.55 34.80 -7.15
C ASP A 1027 -59.93 35.04 -8.53
N GLU A 1028 -58.60 35.20 -8.59
CA GLU A 1028 -57.86 35.38 -9.84
C GLU A 1028 -57.91 34.12 -10.73
N SER A 1029 -57.84 32.92 -10.12
CA SER A 1029 -57.96 31.65 -10.85
C SER A 1029 -59.36 31.41 -11.43
N ASN A 1030 -60.39 32.01 -10.83
CA ASN A 1030 -61.76 32.03 -11.32
C ASN A 1030 -62.05 33.24 -12.22
N ALA A 1031 -61.02 33.99 -12.62
CA ALA A 1031 -61.10 35.21 -13.43
C ALA A 1031 -61.92 36.35 -12.80
N ILE A 1032 -61.95 36.42 -11.48
CA ILE A 1032 -62.56 37.49 -10.69
C ILE A 1032 -61.43 38.41 -10.22
N ASN A 1033 -61.18 39.52 -10.94
CA ASN A 1033 -60.18 40.52 -10.55
C ASN A 1033 -60.89 41.83 -10.15
N ALA A 1034 -60.53 42.37 -8.98
CA ALA A 1034 -61.18 43.53 -8.34
C ALA A 1034 -61.11 44.85 -9.15
N GLY A 1035 -60.31 44.90 -10.21
CA GLY A 1035 -60.12 46.07 -11.09
C GLY A 1035 -60.70 45.94 -12.51
N CYS A 1036 -61.42 44.86 -12.82
CA CYS A 1036 -61.87 44.54 -14.19
C CYS A 1036 -63.40 44.39 -14.27
N THR A 1037 -64.06 45.22 -15.09
CA THR A 1037 -65.50 45.09 -15.39
C THR A 1037 -65.78 44.34 -16.70
N GLU A 1038 -64.82 44.29 -17.64
CA GLU A 1038 -64.91 43.56 -18.91
C GLU A 1038 -63.72 42.58 -19.04
N SER A 1039 -64.00 41.35 -19.51
CA SER A 1039 -63.03 40.25 -19.61
C SER A 1039 -62.32 40.24 -20.97
N ASP A 1040 -61.36 41.13 -21.16
CA ASP A 1040 -60.70 41.34 -22.46
C ASP A 1040 -59.61 40.30 -22.80
N GLY A 1041 -59.19 39.47 -21.84
CA GLY A 1041 -58.17 38.42 -22.04
C GLY A 1041 -56.75 38.93 -22.36
N ILE A 1042 -56.53 40.24 -22.27
CA ILE A 1042 -55.23 40.93 -22.47
C ILE A 1042 -54.71 41.49 -21.12
N THR A 1043 -55.51 42.33 -20.48
CA THR A 1043 -55.25 42.97 -19.16
C THR A 1043 -56.09 42.34 -18.04
N CYS A 1044 -57.29 41.86 -18.38
CA CYS A 1044 -58.23 41.20 -17.46
C CYS A 1044 -58.32 39.70 -17.75
N PRO A 1045 -58.33 38.84 -16.71
CA PRO A 1045 -58.32 37.39 -16.87
C PRO A 1045 -59.63 36.86 -17.50
N MET A 1046 -59.55 35.76 -18.25
CA MET A 1046 -60.71 35.06 -18.81
C MET A 1046 -60.91 33.71 -18.12
N TYR A 1047 -62.14 33.39 -17.72
CA TYR A 1047 -62.42 32.14 -17.00
C TYR A 1047 -62.17 30.92 -17.88
N ASN A 1048 -61.34 29.99 -17.39
CA ASN A 1048 -61.10 28.70 -18.01
C ASN A 1048 -61.11 27.61 -16.92
N PHE A 1049 -61.98 26.62 -17.06
CA PHE A 1049 -62.13 25.54 -16.09
C PHE A 1049 -60.84 24.75 -15.84
N LEU A 1050 -59.93 24.73 -16.82
CA LEU A 1050 -58.67 24.02 -16.74
C LEU A 1050 -57.70 24.67 -15.74
N VAL A 1051 -57.82 25.97 -15.48
CA VAL A 1051 -56.92 26.70 -14.57
C VAL A 1051 -57.12 26.26 -13.11
N PRO A 1052 -58.35 26.26 -12.53
CA PRO A 1052 -58.58 25.69 -11.20
C PRO A 1052 -58.24 24.19 -11.10
N LEU A 1053 -58.46 23.41 -12.16
CA LEU A 1053 -58.11 21.99 -12.20
C LEU A 1053 -56.58 21.76 -12.14
N LEU A 1054 -55.83 22.48 -12.98
CA LEU A 1054 -54.36 22.42 -12.98
C LEU A 1054 -53.78 22.95 -11.68
N MET A 1055 -54.45 23.92 -11.04
CA MET A 1055 -54.07 24.41 -9.72
C MET A 1055 -54.26 23.34 -8.63
N ALA A 1056 -55.35 22.59 -8.66
CA ALA A 1056 -55.55 21.46 -7.74
C ALA A 1056 -54.47 20.37 -7.95
N ILE A 1057 -54.15 20.04 -9.21
CA ILE A 1057 -53.06 19.10 -9.54
C ILE A 1057 -51.71 19.63 -9.05
N TYR A 1058 -51.45 20.93 -9.23
CA TYR A 1058 -50.25 21.60 -8.74
C TYR A 1058 -50.13 21.51 -7.22
N MET A 1059 -51.22 21.73 -6.47
CA MET A 1059 -51.20 21.60 -5.00
C MET A 1059 -50.92 20.16 -4.55
N ILE A 1060 -51.50 19.15 -5.19
CA ILE A 1060 -51.23 17.74 -4.87
C ILE A 1060 -49.75 17.40 -5.16
N THR A 1061 -49.26 17.79 -6.33
CA THR A 1061 -47.91 17.43 -6.76
C THR A 1061 -46.83 18.20 -6.02
N VAL A 1062 -46.94 19.52 -5.91
CA VAL A 1062 -45.92 20.36 -5.28
C VAL A 1062 -46.05 20.34 -3.76
N VAL A 1063 -47.24 20.61 -3.21
CA VAL A 1063 -47.40 20.77 -1.76
C VAL A 1063 -47.54 19.42 -1.05
N VAL A 1064 -48.35 18.50 -1.55
CA VAL A 1064 -48.58 17.21 -0.86
C VAL A 1064 -47.46 16.21 -1.13
N LEU A 1065 -46.90 16.15 -2.35
CA LEU A 1065 -45.85 15.20 -2.68
C LEU A 1065 -44.45 15.80 -2.50
N LEU A 1066 -44.09 16.86 -3.21
CA LEU A 1066 -42.70 17.35 -3.23
C LEU A 1066 -42.25 17.98 -1.91
N ILE A 1067 -43.07 18.78 -1.22
CA ILE A 1067 -42.69 19.34 0.09
C ILE A 1067 -42.54 18.23 1.14
N ASN A 1068 -43.44 17.24 1.17
CA ASN A 1068 -43.31 16.11 2.10
C ASN A 1068 -42.07 15.26 1.81
N LEU A 1069 -41.70 15.11 0.54
CA LEU A 1069 -40.43 14.49 0.16
C LEU A 1069 -39.22 15.32 0.65
N LEU A 1070 -39.27 16.65 0.56
CA LEU A 1070 -38.23 17.53 1.10
C LEU A 1070 -38.08 17.35 2.62
N ILE A 1071 -39.19 17.27 3.36
CA ILE A 1071 -39.19 17.01 4.81
C ILE A 1071 -38.52 15.66 5.09
N ALA A 1072 -38.82 14.62 4.31
CA ALA A 1072 -38.21 13.30 4.47
C ALA A 1072 -36.70 13.31 4.18
N ILE A 1073 -36.27 13.99 3.10
CA ILE A 1073 -34.85 14.15 2.76
C ILE A 1073 -34.13 14.91 3.89
N PHE A 1074 -34.71 16.00 4.38
CA PHE A 1074 -34.15 16.76 5.49
C PHE A 1074 -34.08 15.96 6.78
N SER A 1075 -35.06 15.12 7.09
CA SER A 1075 -35.02 14.24 8.26
C SER A 1075 -33.85 13.24 8.17
N ASN A 1076 -33.66 12.61 7.00
CA ASN A 1076 -32.56 11.67 6.78
C ASN A 1076 -31.17 12.34 6.80
N VAL A 1077 -31.05 13.50 6.13
CA VAL A 1077 -29.81 14.30 6.13
C VAL A 1077 -29.50 14.82 7.55
N PHE A 1078 -30.52 15.27 8.28
CA PHE A 1078 -30.35 15.70 9.67
C PHE A 1078 -29.81 14.56 10.55
N ALA A 1079 -30.42 13.36 10.48
CA ALA A 1079 -30.00 12.21 11.28
C ALA A 1079 -28.55 11.79 10.98
N SER A 1080 -28.16 11.75 9.70
CA SER A 1080 -26.80 11.39 9.29
C SER A 1080 -25.76 12.45 9.64
N VAL A 1081 -26.10 13.74 9.51
CA VAL A 1081 -25.18 14.85 9.83
C VAL A 1081 -25.05 15.07 11.34
N GLU A 1082 -26.11 14.82 12.13
CA GLU A 1082 -26.08 15.05 13.58
C GLU A 1082 -24.97 14.23 14.27
N VAL A 1083 -24.82 12.96 13.86
CA VAL A 1083 -23.80 12.02 14.41
C VAL A 1083 -22.38 12.59 14.30
N ASN A 1084 -22.05 13.26 13.19
CA ASN A 1084 -20.70 13.78 12.93
C ASN A 1084 -20.56 15.29 13.21
N SER A 1085 -21.67 16.00 13.46
CA SER A 1085 -21.71 17.46 13.56
C SER A 1085 -20.85 18.04 14.69
N LEU A 1086 -20.77 17.33 15.82
CA LEU A 1086 -19.97 17.75 16.96
C LEU A 1086 -18.47 17.70 16.65
N GLU A 1087 -18.02 16.66 15.95
CA GLU A 1087 -16.62 16.51 15.54
C GLU A 1087 -16.22 17.58 14.53
N VAL A 1088 -17.07 17.84 13.54
CA VAL A 1088 -16.86 18.91 12.55
C VAL A 1088 -16.86 20.29 13.22
N TRP A 1089 -17.71 20.51 14.22
CA TRP A 1089 -17.71 21.75 14.99
C TRP A 1089 -16.41 21.93 15.79
N LYS A 1090 -15.96 20.90 16.50
CA LYS A 1090 -14.68 20.87 17.22
C LYS A 1090 -13.49 21.19 16.30
N PHE A 1091 -13.50 20.69 15.07
CA PHE A 1091 -12.52 21.06 14.04
C PHE A 1091 -12.67 22.53 13.59
N THR A 1092 -13.89 22.98 13.35
CA THR A 1092 -14.16 24.38 12.92
C THR A 1092 -13.70 25.39 13.98
N LYS A 1093 -13.82 25.04 15.26
CA LYS A 1093 -13.34 25.85 16.39
C LYS A 1093 -11.82 26.12 16.31
N TYR A 1094 -11.02 25.16 15.87
CA TYR A 1094 -9.59 25.38 15.62
C TYR A 1094 -9.37 26.42 14.51
N SER A 1095 -10.08 26.31 13.38
CA SER A 1095 -9.98 27.30 12.31
C SER A 1095 -10.36 28.71 12.78
N LEU A 1096 -11.38 28.80 13.65
CA LEU A 1096 -11.77 30.05 14.30
C LEU A 1096 -10.65 30.59 15.21
N MET A 1097 -10.03 29.73 16.02
CA MET A 1097 -8.92 30.10 16.90
C MET A 1097 -7.76 30.71 16.10
N VAL A 1098 -7.33 30.06 15.01
CA VAL A 1098 -6.25 30.55 14.14
C VAL A 1098 -6.61 31.92 13.53
N GLU A 1099 -7.87 32.09 13.10
CA GLU A 1099 -8.36 33.37 12.57
C GLU A 1099 -8.24 34.49 13.63
N TYR A 1100 -8.79 34.29 14.83
CA TYR A 1100 -8.79 35.30 15.90
C TYR A 1100 -7.41 35.53 16.53
N ARG A 1101 -6.49 34.55 16.46
CA ARG A 1101 -5.07 34.75 16.79
C ARG A 1101 -4.43 35.81 15.88
N SER A 1102 -4.75 35.78 14.59
CA SER A 1102 -4.23 36.71 13.57
C SER A 1102 -4.96 38.06 13.47
N LYS A 1103 -6.17 38.16 14.05
CA LYS A 1103 -6.95 39.41 14.10
C LYS A 1103 -6.32 40.46 15.01
N THR A 1104 -6.59 41.71 14.68
CA THR A 1104 -6.18 42.89 15.44
C THR A 1104 -6.83 42.92 16.82
N ILE A 1105 -6.22 43.70 17.70
CA ILE A 1105 -6.69 43.87 19.07
C ILE A 1105 -7.92 44.77 19.08
N LEU A 1106 -7.91 45.84 18.26
CA LEU A 1106 -9.01 46.80 18.19
C LEU A 1106 -10.12 46.35 17.21
N PRO A 1107 -11.41 46.51 17.58
CA PRO A 1107 -12.53 46.24 16.68
C PRO A 1107 -12.68 47.35 15.61
N PRO A 1108 -13.35 47.06 14.47
CA PRO A 1108 -13.77 48.10 13.52
C PRO A 1108 -14.62 49.17 14.22
N PRO A 1109 -14.40 50.49 13.99
CA PRO A 1109 -13.58 51.12 12.94
C PRO A 1109 -12.15 51.48 13.38
N PHE A 1110 -11.83 51.33 14.67
CA PHE A 1110 -10.54 51.72 15.27
C PHE A 1110 -9.34 50.90 14.73
N LEU A 1111 -9.62 49.77 14.09
CA LEU A 1111 -8.68 48.99 13.28
C LEU A 1111 -7.82 49.85 12.35
N LEU A 1112 -8.38 50.89 11.74
CA LEU A 1112 -7.66 51.73 10.77
C LEU A 1112 -6.39 52.34 11.39
N PHE A 1113 -6.41 52.67 12.68
CA PHE A 1113 -5.25 53.21 13.39
C PHE A 1113 -4.14 52.15 13.56
N GLU A 1114 -4.51 50.92 13.95
CA GLU A 1114 -3.55 49.81 14.11
C GLU A 1114 -2.89 49.44 12.78
N VAL A 1115 -3.66 49.42 11.68
CA VAL A 1115 -3.15 49.18 10.32
C VAL A 1115 -2.18 50.28 9.88
N LEU A 1116 -2.47 51.55 10.18
CA LEU A 1116 -1.56 52.65 9.88
C LEU A 1116 -0.24 52.53 10.65
N VAL A 1117 -0.29 52.12 11.92
CA VAL A 1117 0.91 51.86 12.73
C VAL A 1117 1.70 50.68 12.19
N GLU A 1118 1.07 49.56 11.82
CA GLU A 1118 1.74 48.41 11.21
C GLU A 1118 2.44 48.78 9.88
N ILE A 1119 1.78 49.58 9.03
CA ILE A 1119 2.35 50.06 7.77
C ILE A 1119 3.54 50.99 8.05
N PHE A 1120 3.41 51.91 9.01
CA PHE A 1120 4.48 52.81 9.41
C PHE A 1120 5.70 52.07 9.98
N VAL A 1121 5.47 51.07 10.85
CA VAL A 1121 6.52 50.20 11.38
C VAL A 1121 7.13 49.33 10.28
N ALA A 1122 6.36 48.82 9.33
CA ALA A 1122 6.90 48.05 8.20
C ALA A 1122 7.79 48.92 7.29
N LEU A 1123 7.39 50.17 7.04
CA LEU A 1123 8.18 51.16 6.29
C LEU A 1123 9.49 51.51 7.01
N ILE A 1124 9.49 51.59 8.35
CA ILE A 1124 10.68 51.85 9.17
C ILE A 1124 11.57 50.60 9.29
N CYS A 1125 10.99 49.41 9.47
CA CYS A 1125 11.70 48.15 9.64
C CYS A 1125 12.32 47.61 8.34
N LEU A 1126 11.84 48.06 7.16
CA LEU A 1126 12.55 47.88 5.89
C LEU A 1126 13.95 48.52 5.90
N CYS A 1127 14.21 49.48 6.80
CA CYS A 1127 15.50 50.15 6.95
C CYS A 1127 16.42 49.56 8.07
N LYS A 1128 15.99 48.60 8.90
CA LYS A 1128 16.74 48.15 10.10
C LYS A 1128 16.82 46.62 10.34
N LYS A 1129 16.48 45.79 9.36
CA LYS A 1129 16.08 44.39 9.59
C LYS A 1129 17.18 43.32 9.82
N GLN A 1130 18.38 43.68 10.28
CA GLN A 1130 19.49 42.71 10.37
C GLN A 1130 20.14 42.53 11.75
N ALA A 1131 19.85 43.36 12.77
CA ALA A 1131 20.67 43.39 14.00
C ALA A 1131 19.97 42.96 15.30
N ARG A 1132 18.71 42.49 15.28
CA ARG A 1132 17.94 42.21 16.51
C ARG A 1132 17.41 40.78 16.65
N ARG A 1133 17.86 39.85 15.79
CA ARG A 1133 17.40 38.44 15.81
C ARG A 1133 18.40 37.47 16.46
N GLU A 1134 19.67 37.84 16.65
CA GLU A 1134 20.70 36.89 17.10
C GLU A 1134 20.90 36.82 18.63
N LEU A 1135 20.29 37.72 19.41
CA LEU A 1135 20.54 37.82 20.87
C LEU A 1135 19.43 37.18 21.72
N ASP A 1136 18.15 37.29 21.31
CA ASP A 1136 17.02 36.67 22.02
C ASP A 1136 16.95 35.14 21.78
N ASP A 1137 17.49 34.65 20.66
CA ASP A 1137 17.49 33.21 20.31
C ASP A 1137 18.51 32.39 21.12
N LYS A 1138 19.47 32.99 21.84
CA LYS A 1138 20.52 32.26 22.58
C LYS A 1138 20.16 31.92 24.04
N ILE A 1139 19.35 32.74 24.71
CA ILE A 1139 19.06 32.59 26.15
C ILE A 1139 17.82 31.71 26.38
N VAL A 1140 16.91 31.62 25.41
CA VAL A 1140 15.69 30.78 25.47
C VAL A 1140 15.95 29.31 25.09
N CYS A 1141 17.07 29.02 24.41
CA CYS A 1141 17.36 27.68 23.88
C CYS A 1141 17.73 26.65 24.96
N GLU A 1142 18.44 27.03 26.02
CA GLU A 1142 18.95 26.04 27.01
C GLU A 1142 17.83 25.43 27.87
N THR A 1143 16.81 26.20 28.28
CA THR A 1143 15.66 25.67 29.05
C THR A 1143 14.65 24.88 28.22
N LYS A 1144 14.64 25.05 26.89
CA LYS A 1144 13.64 24.43 26.00
C LYS A 1144 14.06 23.02 25.54
N GLU A 1145 15.36 22.79 25.38
CA GLU A 1145 15.91 21.50 24.98
C GLU A 1145 15.62 20.37 25.98
N ASP A 1146 15.63 20.65 27.28
CA ASP A 1146 15.37 19.63 28.31
C ASP A 1146 13.90 19.19 28.33
N ILE A 1147 12.96 20.13 28.16
CA ILE A 1147 11.53 19.82 28.04
C ILE A 1147 11.27 19.03 26.75
N ASP A 1148 11.92 19.41 25.63
CA ASP A 1148 11.79 18.69 24.36
C ASP A 1148 12.29 17.24 24.46
N ARG A 1149 13.38 16.98 25.21
CA ARG A 1149 13.86 15.61 25.48
C ARG A 1149 12.88 14.80 26.34
N GLN A 1150 12.29 15.41 27.37
CA GLN A 1150 11.30 14.73 28.21
C GLN A 1150 10.03 14.35 27.41
N VAL A 1151 9.57 15.26 26.56
CA VAL A 1151 8.41 15.04 25.67
C VAL A 1151 8.71 13.94 24.65
N GLU A 1152 9.91 13.92 24.07
CA GLU A 1152 10.36 12.84 23.19
C GLU A 1152 10.35 11.47 23.90
N TYR A 1153 10.90 11.42 25.12
CA TYR A 1153 10.90 10.20 25.93
C TYR A 1153 9.48 9.70 26.20
N MET A 1154 8.57 10.62 26.56
CA MET A 1154 7.16 10.31 26.80
C MET A 1154 6.48 9.73 25.55
N GLN A 1155 6.70 10.32 24.37
CA GLN A 1155 6.16 9.79 23.11
C GLN A 1155 6.66 8.38 22.83
N LYS A 1156 7.96 8.13 23.04
CA LYS A 1156 8.57 6.83 22.81
C LYS A 1156 8.06 5.78 23.79
N TRP A 1157 7.94 6.15 25.07
CA TRP A 1157 7.34 5.29 26.10
C TRP A 1157 5.90 4.92 25.74
N ALA A 1158 5.09 5.90 25.32
CA ALA A 1158 3.70 5.67 24.91
C ALA A 1158 3.61 4.71 23.71
N ALA A 1159 4.42 4.93 22.66
CA ALA A 1159 4.47 4.06 21.49
C ALA A 1159 4.89 2.62 21.83
N LEU A 1160 5.91 2.44 22.67
CA LEU A 1160 6.38 1.12 23.09
C LEU A 1160 5.38 0.39 23.98
N LYS A 1161 4.69 1.13 24.87
CA LYS A 1161 3.61 0.58 25.69
C LYS A 1161 2.45 0.09 24.84
N ILE A 1162 2.04 0.85 23.82
CA ILE A 1162 0.99 0.44 22.88
C ILE A 1162 1.41 -0.83 22.13
N ALA A 1163 2.63 -0.89 21.60
CA ALA A 1163 3.11 -2.08 20.89
C ALA A 1163 3.05 -3.34 21.78
N LYS A 1164 3.45 -3.22 23.05
CA LYS A 1164 3.36 -4.32 24.03
C LYS A 1164 1.92 -4.69 24.37
N GLU A 1165 1.00 -3.73 24.43
CA GLU A 1165 -0.44 -4.01 24.60
C GLU A 1165 -1.06 -4.67 23.37
N GLU A 1166 -0.65 -4.27 22.15
CA GLU A 1166 -1.05 -4.91 20.89
C GLU A 1166 -0.59 -6.37 20.83
N GLU A 1167 0.66 -6.67 21.18
CA GLU A 1167 1.16 -8.05 21.31
C GLU A 1167 0.36 -8.86 22.34
N ASN A 1168 0.10 -8.28 23.52
CA ASN A 1168 -0.69 -8.95 24.54
C ASN A 1168 -2.15 -9.15 24.13
N SER A 1169 -2.75 -8.21 23.41
CA SER A 1169 -4.15 -8.28 22.95
C SER A 1169 -4.33 -9.25 21.80
N THR A 1170 -3.38 -9.31 20.85
CA THR A 1170 -3.35 -10.34 19.81
C THR A 1170 -3.18 -11.73 20.43
N GLN A 1171 -2.35 -11.88 21.46
CA GLN A 1171 -2.20 -13.13 22.21
C GLN A 1171 -3.46 -13.49 23.03
N LYS A 1172 -4.18 -12.49 23.58
CA LYS A 1172 -5.44 -12.69 24.33
C LYS A 1172 -6.69 -12.83 23.44
N SER A 1173 -6.61 -12.43 22.17
CA SER A 1173 -7.70 -12.50 21.20
C SER A 1173 -8.20 -13.93 21.05
N VAL A 1174 -9.48 -14.11 20.71
CA VAL A 1174 -10.08 -15.44 20.49
C VAL A 1174 -9.32 -16.19 19.40
N GLU A 1175 -8.90 -15.50 18.33
CA GLU A 1175 -8.08 -16.10 17.27
C GLU A 1175 -6.67 -16.47 17.76
N GLY A 1176 -6.02 -15.61 18.54
CA GLY A 1176 -4.71 -15.92 19.13
C GLY A 1176 -4.77 -17.12 20.09
N ARG A 1177 -5.83 -17.18 20.91
CA ARG A 1177 -6.10 -18.34 21.77
C ARG A 1177 -6.41 -19.58 20.94
N LEU A 1178 -7.21 -19.47 19.88
CA LEU A 1178 -7.53 -20.59 19.00
C LEU A 1178 -6.29 -21.11 18.28
N ASN A 1179 -5.42 -20.22 17.79
CA ASN A 1179 -4.13 -20.58 17.19
C ASN A 1179 -3.19 -21.22 18.22
N SER A 1180 -3.16 -20.73 19.46
CA SER A 1180 -2.37 -21.35 20.53
C SER A 1180 -2.90 -22.72 20.91
N ILE A 1181 -4.23 -22.89 20.98
CA ILE A 1181 -4.88 -24.18 21.23
C ILE A 1181 -4.60 -25.13 20.07
N GLN A 1182 -4.73 -24.67 18.83
CA GLN A 1182 -4.41 -25.45 17.65
C GLN A 1182 -2.95 -25.89 17.66
N ALA A 1183 -2.00 -25.00 17.96
CA ALA A 1183 -0.59 -25.34 18.10
C ALA A 1183 -0.35 -26.37 19.22
N THR A 1184 -1.00 -26.22 20.38
CA THR A 1184 -0.90 -27.23 21.46
C THR A 1184 -1.56 -28.55 21.10
N MET A 1185 -2.65 -28.54 20.32
CA MET A 1185 -3.31 -29.74 19.82
C MET A 1185 -2.42 -30.45 18.78
N GLU A 1186 -1.77 -29.69 17.91
CA GLU A 1186 -0.78 -30.19 16.95
C GLU A 1186 0.42 -30.80 17.69
N GLU A 1187 0.99 -30.10 18.68
CA GLU A 1187 2.09 -30.61 19.52
C GLU A 1187 1.70 -31.89 20.28
N LEU A 1188 0.49 -31.93 20.88
CA LEU A 1188 -0.04 -33.12 21.54
C LEU A 1188 -0.27 -34.26 20.52
N SER A 1189 -0.74 -33.94 19.32
CA SER A 1189 -0.93 -34.94 18.26
C SER A 1189 0.39 -35.51 17.77
N GLU A 1190 1.46 -34.71 17.71
CA GLU A 1190 2.80 -35.16 17.37
C GLU A 1190 3.36 -36.07 18.47
N ARG A 1191 3.17 -35.71 19.74
CA ARG A 1191 3.58 -36.54 20.88
C ARG A 1191 2.86 -37.90 20.92
N ILE A 1192 1.55 -37.94 20.65
CA ILE A 1192 0.79 -39.19 20.57
C ILE A 1192 1.30 -40.07 19.44
N ARG A 1193 1.59 -39.50 18.27
CA ARG A 1193 2.14 -40.26 17.13
C ARG A 1193 3.56 -40.75 17.37
N PHE A 1194 4.36 -40.00 18.14
CA PHE A 1194 5.69 -40.46 18.55
C PHE A 1194 5.57 -41.71 19.43
N THR A 1195 4.64 -41.72 20.39
CA THR A 1195 4.37 -42.91 21.21
C THR A 1195 3.82 -44.09 20.39
N GLU A 1196 2.93 -43.85 19.42
CA GLU A 1196 2.42 -44.92 18.54
C GLU A 1196 3.51 -45.55 17.66
N ASN A 1197 4.50 -44.76 17.21
CA ASN A 1197 5.62 -45.28 16.43
C ASN A 1197 6.63 -46.06 17.29
N GLU A 1198 6.85 -45.68 18.56
CA GLU A 1198 7.65 -46.48 19.50
C GLU A 1198 6.98 -47.83 19.81
N ASP A 1199 5.65 -47.87 19.89
CA ASP A 1199 4.88 -49.12 20.08
C ASP A 1199 4.90 -50.02 18.82
N ALA A 1200 5.01 -49.44 17.61
CA ALA A 1200 5.07 -50.19 16.35
C ALA A 1200 6.43 -50.82 16.04
N ASP A 1201 7.54 -50.29 16.58
CA ASP A 1201 8.88 -50.85 16.42
C ASP A 1201 9.19 -52.00 17.41
N GLN A 1202 8.30 -52.29 18.36
CA GLN A 1202 8.44 -53.37 19.36
C GLN A 1202 7.43 -54.52 19.19
N GLU A 1203 7.38 -55.17 18.02
CA GLU A 1203 6.70 -56.48 17.88
C GLU A 1203 7.68 -57.65 18.13
N ALA A 1204 7.77 -58.11 19.40
CA ALA A 1204 7.87 -59.52 19.89
C ALA A 1204 8.70 -59.68 21.18
N PRO A 1205 8.46 -60.74 21.99
CA PRO A 1205 7.29 -60.98 22.83
C PRO A 1205 7.58 -60.73 24.33
N GLU A 1206 6.49 -60.47 25.06
CA GLU A 1206 6.31 -60.53 26.53
C GLU A 1206 7.53 -60.82 27.41
N THR A 1207 7.96 -59.83 28.19
CA THR A 1207 7.88 -59.81 29.66
C THR A 1207 8.50 -58.50 30.20
N LEU A 1208 7.91 -57.96 31.27
CA LEU A 1208 8.32 -56.79 32.08
C LEU A 1208 8.06 -55.38 31.52
N ASN A 1209 6.91 -54.79 31.88
CA ASN A 1209 6.85 -53.64 32.81
C ASN A 1209 5.38 -53.25 33.08
N VAL A 1210 4.84 -53.67 34.22
CA VAL A 1210 3.44 -53.38 34.62
C VAL A 1210 3.28 -51.91 35.07
N ASP A 1211 4.35 -51.28 35.57
CA ASP A 1211 4.29 -49.91 36.08
C ASP A 1211 4.19 -48.83 34.99
N GLN A 1212 4.69 -49.13 33.77
CA GLN A 1212 4.60 -48.22 32.62
C GLN A 1212 3.20 -48.26 31.97
N LYS A 1213 2.50 -49.40 32.05
CA LYS A 1213 1.09 -49.56 31.62
C LYS A 1213 0.08 -48.89 32.55
N ILE A 1214 0.40 -48.72 33.83
CA ILE A 1214 -0.48 -48.04 34.80
C ILE A 1214 -0.42 -46.53 34.58
N GLY A 1215 0.74 -45.97 34.20
CA GLY A 1215 0.88 -44.55 33.84
C GLY A 1215 0.09 -44.16 32.58
N SER A 1216 0.11 -44.99 31.54
CA SER A 1216 -0.65 -44.75 30.31
C SER A 1216 -2.16 -44.94 30.49
N ALA A 1217 -2.59 -45.92 31.30
CA ALA A 1217 -4.01 -46.11 31.64
C ALA A 1217 -4.58 -44.92 32.46
N LEU A 1218 -3.79 -44.33 33.36
CA LEU A 1218 -4.19 -43.16 34.14
C LEU A 1218 -4.35 -41.91 33.25
N GLN A 1219 -3.51 -41.77 32.21
CA GLN A 1219 -3.62 -40.68 31.24
C GLN A 1219 -4.82 -40.83 30.29
N VAL A 1220 -5.18 -42.05 29.89
CA VAL A 1220 -6.39 -42.32 29.09
C VAL A 1220 -7.67 -41.98 29.89
N GLN A 1221 -7.71 -42.29 31.19
CA GLN A 1221 -8.82 -41.87 32.07
C GLN A 1221 -8.93 -40.35 32.22
N GLN A 1222 -7.80 -39.64 32.27
CA GLN A 1222 -7.81 -38.17 32.28
C GLN A 1222 -8.31 -37.58 30.96
N LEU A 1223 -7.94 -38.18 29.83
CA LEU A 1223 -8.41 -37.84 28.48
C LEU A 1223 -9.91 -38.09 28.29
N GLU A 1224 -10.46 -39.20 28.80
CA GLU A 1224 -11.90 -39.46 28.78
C GLU A 1224 -12.67 -38.43 29.62
N SER A 1225 -12.11 -38.03 30.78
CA SER A 1225 -12.72 -36.98 31.62
C SER A 1225 -12.69 -35.59 30.96
N LEU A 1226 -11.63 -35.30 30.19
CA LEU A 1226 -11.48 -34.05 29.44
C LEU A 1226 -12.40 -34.02 28.22
N ALA A 1227 -12.53 -35.14 27.50
CA ALA A 1227 -13.47 -35.29 26.40
C ALA A 1227 -14.92 -35.14 26.87
N GLN A 1228 -15.27 -35.67 28.06
CA GLN A 1228 -16.58 -35.44 28.67
C GLN A 1228 -16.81 -33.97 29.06
N ARG A 1229 -15.79 -33.27 29.57
CA ARG A 1229 -15.88 -31.83 29.88
C ARG A 1229 -16.02 -30.99 28.61
N ILE A 1230 -15.31 -31.33 27.54
CA ILE A 1230 -15.42 -30.67 26.24
C ILE A 1230 -16.81 -30.89 25.64
N GLY A 1231 -17.34 -32.13 25.67
CA GLY A 1231 -18.70 -32.42 25.23
C GLY A 1231 -19.77 -31.68 26.07
N HIS A 1232 -19.50 -31.46 27.36
CA HIS A 1232 -20.37 -30.65 28.21
C HIS A 1232 -20.32 -29.16 27.84
N ILE A 1233 -19.13 -28.63 27.53
CA ILE A 1233 -18.94 -27.25 27.07
C ILE A 1233 -19.60 -27.03 25.70
N GLU A 1234 -19.49 -27.99 24.77
CA GLU A 1234 -20.20 -27.94 23.48
C GLU A 1234 -21.72 -27.91 23.68
N GLN A 1235 -22.26 -28.76 24.58
CA GLN A 1235 -23.69 -28.71 24.90
C GLN A 1235 -24.11 -27.39 25.55
N VAL A 1236 -23.27 -26.80 26.41
CA VAL A 1236 -23.52 -25.48 27.00
C VAL A 1236 -23.50 -24.41 25.91
N MET A 1237 -22.56 -24.44 24.97
CA MET A 1237 -22.51 -23.53 23.82
C MET A 1237 -23.73 -23.67 22.91
N ILE A 1238 -24.15 -24.90 22.59
CA ILE A 1238 -25.35 -25.16 21.78
C ILE A 1238 -26.60 -24.65 22.49
N ASN A 1239 -26.71 -24.85 23.81
CA ASN A 1239 -27.81 -24.32 24.61
C ASN A 1239 -27.76 -22.78 24.72
N HIS A 1240 -26.56 -22.19 24.77
CA HIS A 1240 -26.39 -20.75 24.78
C HIS A 1240 -26.73 -20.13 23.41
N MET A 1241 -26.34 -20.77 22.30
CA MET A 1241 -26.74 -20.38 20.95
C MET A 1241 -28.25 -20.50 20.76
N ARG A 1242 -28.89 -21.59 21.21
CA ARG A 1242 -30.35 -21.69 21.20
C ARG A 1242 -31.03 -20.63 22.04
N ARG A 1243 -30.46 -20.24 23.19
CA ARG A 1243 -30.98 -19.13 24.00
C ARG A 1243 -30.83 -17.80 23.28
N VAL A 1244 -29.71 -17.57 22.61
CA VAL A 1244 -29.48 -16.38 21.79
C VAL A 1244 -30.44 -16.34 20.60
N GLU A 1245 -30.68 -17.46 19.91
CA GLU A 1245 -31.70 -17.58 18.87
C GLU A 1245 -33.13 -17.38 19.41
N GLN A 1246 -33.44 -17.86 20.61
CA GLN A 1246 -34.74 -17.61 21.24
C GLN A 1246 -34.92 -16.15 21.70
N VAL A 1247 -33.83 -15.48 22.08
CA VAL A 1247 -33.84 -14.05 22.43
C VAL A 1247 -33.96 -13.19 21.17
N LEU A 1248 -33.24 -13.53 20.11
CA LEU A 1248 -33.33 -12.90 18.79
C LEU A 1248 -34.70 -13.15 18.13
N GLY A 1249 -35.30 -14.34 18.31
CA GLY A 1249 -36.64 -14.66 17.82
C GLY A 1249 -37.78 -14.02 18.63
N LYS A 1250 -37.53 -13.59 19.88
CA LYS A 1250 -38.49 -12.82 20.68
C LYS A 1250 -38.42 -11.32 20.44
N GLN A 1251 -37.31 -10.80 19.91
CA GLN A 1251 -37.25 -9.46 19.34
C GLN A 1251 -37.72 -9.54 17.90
N GLY A 1252 -39.03 -9.37 17.69
CA GLY A 1252 -39.62 -9.30 16.35
C GLY A 1252 -39.06 -8.11 15.56
N LEU A 1253 -37.90 -8.29 14.94
CA LEU A 1253 -37.44 -7.53 13.79
C LEU A 1253 -37.93 -8.30 12.56
N THR A 1254 -39.21 -8.08 12.26
CA THR A 1254 -39.73 -8.33 10.91
C THR A 1254 -38.89 -7.54 9.93
N SER A 1255 -38.24 -8.28 9.04
CA SER A 1255 -37.63 -7.81 7.80
C SER A 1255 -38.46 -6.72 7.12
N GLY A 1256 -37.87 -5.54 6.99
CA GLY A 1256 -38.28 -4.47 6.09
C GLY A 1256 -37.02 -3.72 5.65
N SER A 1257 -36.68 -3.90 4.37
CA SER A 1257 -35.51 -3.42 3.59
C SER A 1257 -34.13 -3.95 3.97
#